data_AF-A0A538KKG5-F1
#
_entry.id   AF-A0A538KKG5-F1
#
_cell.length_a   1.000
_cell.length_b   1.000
_cell.length_c   1.000
_cell.angle_alpha   90.00
_cell.angle_beta   90.00
_cell.angle_gamma   90.00
#
_symmetry.space_group_name_H-M   'P 1'
#
loop_
_entity.id
_entity.type
_entity.pdbx_description
1 polymer ?
#
loop_
_entity_poly.entity_id
_entity_poly.type
_entity_poly.pdbx_seq_one_letter_code
_entity_poly.pdbx_strand_id
1 'polypeptide(L)'
;MDRPGGRPASVARIGRPLHILLLTDRDWTHPQGGGTGTNLYGQVARWTALGHRVTVIAGDYPGAERCERLAPNLVVHRMGTRLTVFPRAALTVWRGLGRDADVVLEVINGIAFFTPLWWFLRKPRVALVHHVHQDHYVAELGRRGRIAAFFAERAPLKWLYRGTDVLTISDAARAELLDLGVAPERIHVAYLGVEPSQFRPGVRSPQPSLLYLGRLKQYKRIEVALDVLEGVPGAVLDIAGDGDHRAALEADVARRGLTERVRFHGFVPEDGKAELYGRAWLSLTASSAEGWGLTVMEAAACGTPSAALRVGGLGESIVDGQTGLLADTPEELTAKVRALIADPVRRDELGAAAEARARGFTWETTAQANLAVLEKAAAAPRVSLRDQLRSSETAKAGGLAAATLGANAVQLGFTVIFTRLLGSTGYGSLAALVSAFLILLVGGQALQVAAARETALRSLGEGGRLAATLTAWSRHLAIATLAAAAVGLALRVPLAHLVGVPEHPIAAAAILPTGGLWLLLSLQRGALQGVHAYAPVGISLIVEAFGRLVCGLALVLAGAGVTGAFLGTPLALALTSIGLAVVLRRRLGRPEGREASRSLGSLLRGAWAPVGGLALLALLQNVDVIVVRHQVGGDRAGSYAAAAVAAKAVVWVAIGIALHLLPEATRRAAAGLDPLPVLRRALGVLTVVALPALAVFAAAPRLLISLAFGSEFTSAAGALVVLGAAMTLLACAYLTVQYMLALGRTSFLWVLGVVAVIEPFLLSSGTFSLVSYAALVLALQCAAALGVLALALRLRAGARLAVRAG
;
A
#
# COMPACT_ATOMS: atom_id res chain seq x y z
N MET A 1 -8.06 0.08 -74.95
CA MET A 1 -6.94 0.89 -74.44
C MET A 1 -7.10 1.07 -72.94
N ASP A 2 -6.27 0.32 -72.21
CA ASP A 2 -5.72 0.53 -70.87
C ASP A 2 -6.57 1.09 -69.73
N ARG A 3 -7.00 0.16 -68.85
CA ARG A 3 -7.31 0.43 -67.43
C ARG A 3 -6.02 0.23 -66.60
N PRO A 4 -5.56 1.21 -65.79
CA PRO A 4 -4.46 0.98 -64.88
C PRO A 4 -4.97 0.24 -63.63
N GLY A 5 -4.40 -0.93 -63.38
CA GLY A 5 -4.73 -1.80 -62.25
C GLY A 5 -4.39 -1.16 -60.90
N GLY A 6 -5.39 -1.06 -60.03
CA GLY A 6 -5.19 -0.81 -58.61
C GLY A 6 -4.43 -1.97 -57.98
N ARG A 7 -3.26 -1.68 -57.41
CA ARG A 7 -2.52 -2.61 -56.56
C ARG A 7 -3.32 -2.89 -55.27
N PRO A 8 -3.32 -4.12 -54.76
CA PRO A 8 -4.01 -4.45 -53.52
C PRO A 8 -3.37 -3.75 -52.33
N ALA A 9 -4.21 -3.47 -51.32
CA ALA A 9 -3.86 -2.81 -50.07
C ALA A 9 -2.58 -3.39 -49.45
N SER A 10 -1.69 -2.49 -49.01
CA SER A 10 -0.42 -2.82 -48.38
C SER A 10 -0.62 -3.75 -47.19
N VAL A 11 0.03 -4.91 -47.23
CA VAL A 11 0.25 -5.78 -46.07
C VAL A 11 0.84 -4.93 -44.94
N ALA A 12 0.14 -4.84 -43.82
CA ALA A 12 0.56 -4.08 -42.65
C ALA A 12 1.99 -4.50 -42.24
N ARG A 13 2.85 -3.51 -41.97
CA ARG A 13 4.19 -3.75 -41.40
C ARG A 13 4.05 -4.58 -40.13
N ILE A 14 4.40 -5.85 -40.18
CA ILE A 14 4.45 -6.74 -39.02
C ILE A 14 5.52 -6.17 -38.08
N GLY A 15 5.11 -5.73 -36.89
CA GLY A 15 6.03 -5.39 -35.80
C GLY A 15 6.92 -6.59 -35.48
N ARG A 16 8.05 -6.39 -34.79
CA ARG A 16 8.90 -7.52 -34.38
C ARG A 16 8.05 -8.57 -33.63
N PRO A 17 8.22 -9.88 -33.88
CA PRO A 17 7.54 -10.91 -33.10
C PRO A 17 7.80 -10.70 -31.61
N LEU A 18 6.73 -10.73 -30.81
CA LEU A 18 6.80 -10.56 -29.36
C LEU A 18 6.65 -11.91 -28.66
N HIS A 19 7.30 -12.06 -27.52
CA HIS A 19 6.92 -13.05 -26.53
C HIS A 19 6.01 -12.43 -25.46
N ILE A 20 4.74 -12.83 -25.45
CA ILE A 20 3.72 -12.37 -24.50
C ILE A 20 3.57 -13.41 -23.39
N LEU A 21 3.84 -13.00 -22.15
CA LEU A 21 3.49 -13.80 -20.96
C LEU A 21 2.09 -13.40 -20.49
N LEU A 22 1.14 -14.31 -20.60
CA LEU A 22 -0.26 -14.10 -20.25
C LEU A 22 -0.56 -14.74 -18.90
N LEU A 23 -1.07 -13.96 -17.95
CA LEU A 23 -1.49 -14.42 -16.62
C LEU A 23 -3.01 -14.32 -16.52
N THR A 24 -3.68 -15.42 -16.24
CA THR A 24 -5.15 -15.46 -16.10
C THR A 24 -5.56 -16.42 -15.00
N ASP A 25 -6.69 -16.18 -14.33
CA ASP A 25 -7.24 -17.14 -13.37
C ASP A 25 -7.87 -18.35 -14.09
N ARG A 26 -8.37 -18.14 -15.30
CA ARG A 26 -9.06 -19.13 -16.14
C ARG A 26 -8.61 -18.98 -17.59
N ASP A 27 -8.19 -20.07 -18.22
CA ASP A 27 -8.00 -20.12 -19.67
C ASP A 27 -9.33 -20.45 -20.38
N TRP A 28 -9.28 -20.53 -21.71
CA TRP A 28 -10.45 -20.79 -22.55
C TRP A 28 -10.96 -22.22 -22.50
N THR A 29 -10.16 -23.18 -22.04
CA THR A 29 -10.58 -24.56 -21.84
C THR A 29 -11.18 -24.81 -20.45
N HIS A 30 -11.05 -23.85 -19.52
CA HIS A 30 -11.61 -23.95 -18.19
C HIS A 30 -13.17 -24.00 -18.25
N PRO A 31 -13.84 -24.94 -17.53
CA PRO A 31 -15.30 -25.09 -17.57
C PRO A 31 -16.09 -23.82 -17.19
N GLN A 32 -15.46 -22.94 -16.40
CA GLN A 32 -15.99 -21.65 -15.97
C GLN A 32 -15.44 -20.44 -16.75
N GLY A 33 -14.81 -20.65 -17.92
CA GLY A 33 -14.18 -19.58 -18.72
C GLY A 33 -15.21 -18.62 -19.34
N GLY A 34 -16.29 -19.14 -19.93
CA GLY A 34 -17.34 -18.35 -20.57
C GLY A 34 -16.81 -17.36 -21.62
N GLY A 35 -17.54 -16.26 -21.85
CA GLY A 35 -17.14 -15.23 -22.83
C GLY A 35 -15.78 -14.56 -22.54
N THR A 36 -15.31 -14.59 -21.29
CA THR A 36 -13.96 -14.14 -20.92
C THR A 36 -12.89 -15.04 -21.57
N GLY A 37 -13.12 -16.36 -21.54
CA GLY A 37 -12.30 -17.35 -22.22
C GLY A 37 -12.36 -17.22 -23.74
N THR A 38 -13.55 -17.06 -24.31
CA THR A 38 -13.73 -16.84 -25.75
C THR A 38 -12.97 -15.60 -26.23
N ASN A 39 -13.05 -14.49 -25.49
CA ASN A 39 -12.27 -13.29 -25.78
C ASN A 39 -10.75 -13.56 -25.75
N LEU A 40 -10.27 -14.26 -24.72
CA LEU A 40 -8.86 -14.56 -24.58
C LEU A 40 -8.34 -15.42 -25.73
N TYR A 41 -9.09 -16.47 -26.09
CA TYR A 41 -8.74 -17.36 -27.20
C TYR A 41 -8.79 -16.64 -28.56
N GLY A 42 -9.84 -15.86 -28.81
CA GLY A 42 -9.99 -15.08 -30.04
C GLY A 42 -8.77 -14.22 -30.30
N GLN A 43 -8.27 -13.53 -29.28
CA GLN A 43 -7.05 -12.72 -29.39
C GLN A 43 -5.78 -13.57 -29.53
N VAL A 44 -5.58 -14.55 -28.65
CA VAL A 44 -4.34 -15.36 -28.64
C VAL A 44 -4.16 -16.11 -29.95
N ALA A 45 -5.23 -16.67 -30.53
CA ALA A 45 -5.19 -17.36 -31.82
C ALA A 45 -4.73 -16.43 -32.96
N ARG A 46 -5.16 -15.16 -32.95
CA ARG A 46 -4.71 -14.17 -33.95
C ARG A 46 -3.27 -13.74 -33.71
N TRP A 47 -2.87 -13.51 -32.47
CA TRP A 47 -1.48 -13.16 -32.16
C TRP A 47 -0.51 -14.28 -32.54
N THR A 48 -0.87 -15.55 -32.31
CA THR A 48 -0.04 -16.68 -32.70
C THR A 48 -0.01 -16.85 -34.22
N ALA A 49 -1.11 -16.63 -34.92
CA ALA A 49 -1.14 -16.62 -36.39
C ALA A 49 -0.27 -15.50 -37.00
N LEU A 50 -0.16 -14.36 -36.32
CA LEU A 50 0.74 -13.26 -36.67
C LEU A 50 2.22 -13.53 -36.31
N GLY A 51 2.53 -14.70 -35.74
CA GLY A 51 3.90 -15.12 -35.43
C GLY A 51 4.39 -14.75 -34.03
N HIS A 52 3.56 -14.16 -33.17
CA HIS A 52 3.93 -13.89 -31.78
C HIS A 52 3.97 -15.18 -30.97
N ARG A 53 4.85 -15.24 -29.97
CA ARG A 53 4.91 -16.35 -29.01
C ARG A 53 4.08 -16.01 -27.78
N VAL A 54 3.20 -16.91 -27.35
CA VAL A 54 2.36 -16.71 -26.18
C VAL A 54 2.59 -17.84 -25.19
N THR A 55 2.97 -17.48 -23.97
CA THR A 55 3.04 -18.40 -22.83
C THR A 55 1.95 -18.03 -21.85
N VAL A 56 1.01 -18.93 -21.58
CA VAL A 56 -0.12 -18.71 -20.68
C VAL A 56 0.16 -19.39 -19.34
N ILE A 57 -0.12 -18.69 -18.23
CA ILE A 57 -0.23 -19.27 -16.90
C ILE A 57 -1.69 -19.13 -16.43
N ALA A 58 -2.32 -20.27 -16.13
CA ALA A 58 -3.73 -20.35 -15.75
C ALA A 58 -3.95 -21.23 -14.51
N GLY A 59 -5.14 -21.14 -13.90
CA GLY A 59 -5.58 -22.07 -12.85
C GLY A 59 -5.82 -23.48 -13.40
N ASP A 60 -5.50 -24.49 -12.59
CA ASP A 60 -5.75 -25.91 -12.86
C ASP A 60 -7.21 -26.30 -12.55
N TYR A 61 -7.72 -27.31 -13.24
CA TYR A 61 -9.06 -27.87 -13.08
C TYR A 61 -9.08 -29.38 -13.36
N PRO A 62 -10.04 -30.15 -12.79
CA PRO A 62 -10.09 -31.60 -12.98
C PRO A 62 -10.11 -32.00 -14.46
N GLY A 63 -9.20 -32.89 -14.85
CA GLY A 63 -9.06 -33.37 -16.23
C GLY A 63 -8.17 -32.52 -17.13
N ALA A 64 -7.62 -31.40 -16.65
CA ALA A 64 -6.72 -30.58 -17.45
C ALA A 64 -5.26 -31.08 -17.42
N GLU A 65 -4.57 -30.99 -18.56
CA GLU A 65 -3.12 -31.17 -18.58
C GLU A 65 -2.43 -29.94 -17.96
N ARG A 66 -1.45 -30.20 -17.07
CA ARG A 66 -0.70 -29.14 -16.37
C ARG A 66 0.17 -28.29 -17.30
N CYS A 67 0.60 -28.84 -18.44
CA CYS A 67 1.43 -28.15 -19.41
C CYS A 67 1.09 -28.69 -20.80
N GLU A 68 0.42 -27.87 -21.59
CA GLU A 68 -0.11 -28.25 -22.90
C GLU A 68 0.44 -27.30 -23.97
N ARG A 69 0.99 -27.87 -25.06
CA ARG A 69 1.44 -27.08 -26.21
C ARG A 69 0.38 -27.18 -27.30
N LEU A 70 -0.40 -26.12 -27.45
CA LEU A 70 -1.50 -26.05 -28.42
C LEU A 70 -1.03 -25.65 -29.83
N ALA A 71 0.11 -24.95 -29.94
CA ALA A 71 0.73 -24.60 -31.21
C ALA A 71 2.27 -24.44 -31.04
N PRO A 72 3.07 -24.37 -32.12
CA PRO A 72 4.52 -24.17 -32.01
C PRO A 72 4.92 -22.97 -31.14
N ASN A 73 4.12 -21.91 -31.18
CA ASN A 73 4.29 -20.65 -30.48
C ASN A 73 3.26 -20.41 -29.36
N LEU A 74 2.49 -21.43 -28.93
CA LEU A 74 1.51 -21.33 -27.85
C LEU A 74 1.67 -22.47 -26.84
N VAL A 75 1.98 -22.11 -25.59
CA VAL A 75 2.09 -23.06 -24.47
C VAL A 75 1.25 -22.57 -23.29
N VAL A 76 0.46 -23.47 -22.70
CA VAL A 76 -0.39 -23.20 -21.54
C VAL A 76 0.12 -23.99 -20.34
N HIS A 77 0.41 -23.29 -19.24
CA HIS A 77 0.80 -23.86 -17.95
C HIS A 77 -0.34 -23.68 -16.94
N ARG A 78 -0.95 -24.79 -16.53
CA ARG A 78 -2.04 -24.80 -15.55
C ARG A 78 -1.51 -25.19 -14.19
N MET A 79 -1.75 -24.35 -13.18
CA MET A 79 -1.21 -24.54 -11.84
C MET A 79 -2.13 -24.06 -10.73
N GLY A 80 -2.29 -24.91 -9.72
CA GLY A 80 -3.07 -24.59 -8.53
C GLY A 80 -4.55 -24.35 -8.79
N THR A 81 -5.27 -23.97 -7.75
CA THR A 81 -6.70 -23.64 -7.81
C THR A 81 -6.92 -22.17 -8.11
N ARG A 82 -8.17 -21.77 -8.31
CA ARG A 82 -8.61 -20.38 -8.51
C ARG A 82 -8.03 -19.35 -7.51
N LEU A 83 -7.69 -19.78 -6.29
CA LEU A 83 -7.10 -18.90 -5.26
C LEU A 83 -5.58 -19.07 -5.12
N THR A 84 -5.03 -20.21 -5.51
CA THR A 84 -3.61 -20.52 -5.33
C THR A 84 -2.77 -20.32 -6.59
N VAL A 85 -3.42 -20.05 -7.74
CA VAL A 85 -2.74 -19.69 -8.99
C VAL A 85 -1.92 -18.41 -8.83
N PHE A 86 -2.40 -17.39 -8.10
CA PHE A 86 -1.69 -16.11 -7.94
C PHE A 86 -0.28 -16.27 -7.31
N PRO A 87 -0.12 -16.86 -6.10
CA PRO A 87 1.20 -17.07 -5.52
C PRO A 87 2.04 -18.11 -6.28
N ARG A 88 1.41 -19.11 -6.91
CA ARG A 88 2.14 -20.13 -7.70
C ARG A 88 2.68 -19.57 -9.01
N ALA A 89 1.94 -18.69 -9.68
CA ALA A 89 2.42 -17.97 -10.85
C ALA A 89 3.63 -17.09 -10.49
N ALA A 90 3.54 -16.34 -9.39
CA ALA A 90 4.66 -15.52 -8.90
C ALA A 90 5.93 -16.37 -8.66
N LEU A 91 5.77 -17.52 -7.98
CA LEU A 91 6.88 -18.44 -7.70
C LEU A 91 7.47 -19.05 -8.98
N THR A 92 6.64 -19.42 -9.94
CA THR A 92 7.07 -20.09 -11.18
C THR A 92 7.76 -19.12 -12.13
N VAL A 93 7.26 -17.89 -12.23
CA VAL A 93 7.92 -16.79 -12.96
C VAL A 93 9.24 -16.41 -12.29
N TRP A 94 9.29 -16.37 -10.96
CA TRP A 94 10.53 -16.14 -10.22
C TRP A 94 11.59 -17.23 -10.48
N ARG A 95 11.16 -18.50 -10.64
CA ARG A 95 12.02 -19.64 -11.01
C ARG A 95 12.47 -19.62 -12.48
N GLY A 96 11.92 -18.75 -13.32
CA GLY A 96 12.42 -18.49 -14.67
C GLY A 96 11.41 -18.68 -15.80
N LEU A 97 10.18 -19.14 -15.53
CA LEU A 97 9.16 -19.28 -16.58
C LEU A 97 8.79 -17.89 -17.15
N GLY A 98 8.84 -17.76 -18.48
CA GLY A 98 8.54 -16.49 -19.16
C GLY A 98 9.56 -15.38 -18.91
N ARG A 99 10.79 -15.69 -18.46
CA ARG A 99 11.87 -14.70 -18.23
C ARG A 99 12.27 -13.97 -19.51
N ASP A 100 12.14 -14.65 -20.65
CA ASP A 100 12.36 -14.16 -22.01
C ASP A 100 11.17 -13.39 -22.58
N ALA A 101 10.06 -13.23 -21.85
CA ALA A 101 8.91 -12.45 -22.32
C ALA A 101 9.26 -10.98 -22.56
N ASP A 102 8.71 -10.38 -23.61
CA ASP A 102 8.86 -8.97 -23.93
C ASP A 102 7.86 -8.11 -23.18
N VAL A 103 6.66 -8.63 -22.93
CA VAL A 103 5.55 -7.96 -22.25
C VAL A 103 4.72 -8.97 -21.46
N VAL A 104 4.11 -8.50 -20.37
CA VAL A 104 3.22 -9.29 -19.52
C VAL A 104 1.80 -8.75 -19.66
N LEU A 105 0.88 -9.62 -20.04
CA LEU A 105 -0.55 -9.34 -20.05
C LEU A 105 -1.20 -10.02 -18.85
N GLU A 106 -1.77 -9.22 -17.95
CA GLU A 106 -2.45 -9.70 -16.75
C GLU A 106 -3.96 -9.55 -16.91
N VAL A 107 -4.70 -10.66 -16.91
CA VAL A 107 -6.16 -10.66 -16.96
C VAL A 107 -6.72 -10.55 -15.55
N ILE A 108 -7.49 -9.50 -15.28
CA ILE A 108 -8.07 -9.22 -13.96
C ILE A 108 -9.57 -9.47 -14.01
N ASN A 109 -9.98 -10.59 -13.41
CA ASN A 109 -11.38 -10.99 -13.23
C ASN A 109 -11.71 -11.01 -11.72
N GLY A 110 -11.79 -9.85 -11.09
CA GLY A 110 -12.04 -9.69 -9.65
C GLY A 110 -10.78 -9.61 -8.79
N ILE A 111 -9.83 -10.52 -9.00
CA ILE A 111 -8.55 -10.56 -8.24
C ILE A 111 -7.37 -10.42 -9.21
N ALA A 112 -6.46 -9.50 -8.90
CA ALA A 112 -5.21 -9.31 -9.63
C ALA A 112 -4.10 -10.26 -9.16
N PHE A 113 -3.13 -10.53 -10.03
CA PHE A 113 -1.86 -11.20 -9.70
C PHE A 113 -0.90 -10.29 -8.92
N PHE A 114 -1.21 -8.99 -8.82
CA PHE A 114 -0.38 -7.98 -8.16
C PHE A 114 1.04 -7.93 -8.74
N THR A 115 1.16 -8.08 -10.06
CA THR A 115 2.44 -8.07 -10.76
C THR A 115 3.32 -6.85 -10.43
N PRO A 116 2.82 -5.64 -10.08
CA PRO A 116 3.70 -4.53 -9.70
C PRO A 116 4.50 -4.76 -8.41
N LEU A 117 4.09 -5.71 -7.57
CA LEU A 117 4.84 -6.13 -6.38
C LEU A 117 5.93 -7.15 -6.71
N TRP A 118 5.92 -7.75 -7.90
CA TRP A 118 6.89 -8.77 -8.30
C TRP A 118 8.20 -8.09 -8.71
N TRP A 119 9.01 -7.69 -7.73
CA TRP A 119 10.27 -6.95 -7.92
C TRP A 119 11.29 -7.65 -8.84
N PHE A 120 11.14 -8.96 -9.05
CA PHE A 120 11.93 -9.79 -9.96
C PHE A 120 11.43 -9.72 -11.42
N LEU A 121 10.15 -9.39 -11.66
CA LEU A 121 9.54 -9.27 -12.98
C LEU A 121 9.74 -7.85 -13.51
N ARG A 122 10.85 -7.64 -14.25
CA ARG A 122 11.25 -6.33 -14.81
C ARG A 122 10.73 -6.08 -16.24
N LYS A 123 9.58 -6.66 -16.57
CA LYS A 123 8.98 -6.57 -17.91
C LYS A 123 7.86 -5.52 -17.93
N PRO A 124 7.61 -4.84 -19.07
CA PRO A 124 6.41 -4.05 -19.29
C PRO A 124 5.15 -4.87 -18.98
N ARG A 125 4.14 -4.19 -18.46
CA ARG A 125 2.91 -4.82 -17.97
C ARG A 125 1.71 -4.09 -18.57
N VAL A 126 0.72 -4.86 -18.96
CA VAL A 126 -0.58 -4.41 -19.41
C VAL A 126 -1.63 -5.23 -18.67
N ALA A 127 -2.69 -4.59 -18.19
CA ALA A 127 -3.81 -5.27 -17.55
C ALA A 127 -4.99 -5.36 -18.51
N LEU A 128 -5.71 -6.47 -18.54
CA LEU A 128 -6.99 -6.63 -19.24
C LEU A 128 -8.10 -6.80 -18.21
N VAL A 129 -9.07 -5.87 -18.21
CA VAL A 129 -10.20 -5.84 -17.30
C VAL A 129 -11.49 -5.93 -18.11
N HIS A 130 -12.22 -7.04 -17.98
CA HIS A 130 -13.49 -7.25 -18.70
C HIS A 130 -14.69 -6.56 -18.06
N HIS A 131 -14.70 -6.39 -16.74
CA HIS A 131 -15.74 -5.66 -15.98
C HIS A 131 -15.27 -5.46 -14.54
N VAL A 132 -15.72 -4.39 -13.88
CA VAL A 132 -15.45 -4.14 -12.46
C VAL A 132 -16.44 -4.93 -11.61
N HIS A 133 -15.97 -5.81 -10.70
CA HIS A 133 -16.86 -6.71 -9.95
C HIS A 133 -17.42 -6.11 -8.65
N GLN A 134 -17.37 -4.79 -8.48
CA GLN A 134 -17.76 -4.13 -7.23
C GLN A 134 -19.20 -4.46 -6.80
N ASP A 135 -20.13 -4.50 -7.75
CA ASP A 135 -21.54 -4.76 -7.44
C ASP A 135 -21.81 -6.23 -7.11
N HIS A 136 -21.04 -7.17 -7.67
CA HIS A 136 -21.11 -8.58 -7.30
C HIS A 136 -20.64 -8.83 -5.86
N TYR A 137 -19.52 -8.22 -5.45
CA TYR A 137 -19.03 -8.33 -4.07
C TYR A 137 -19.99 -7.70 -3.06
N VAL A 138 -20.63 -6.58 -3.41
CA VAL A 138 -21.60 -5.89 -2.55
C VAL A 138 -22.93 -6.64 -2.49
N ALA A 139 -23.39 -7.23 -3.60
CA ALA A 139 -24.62 -8.02 -3.65
C ALA A 139 -24.52 -9.36 -2.88
N GLU A 140 -23.38 -10.05 -2.94
CA GLU A 140 -23.20 -11.35 -2.24
C GLU A 140 -22.83 -11.21 -0.76
N LEU A 141 -22.10 -10.15 -0.35
CA LEU A 141 -21.50 -10.05 0.99
C LEU A 141 -21.88 -8.76 1.77
N GLY A 142 -22.77 -7.94 1.23
CA GLY A 142 -23.27 -6.72 1.88
C GLY A 142 -22.17 -5.74 2.30
N ARG A 143 -22.23 -5.24 3.54
CA ARG A 143 -21.28 -4.23 4.08
C ARG A 143 -19.82 -4.72 4.15
N ARG A 144 -19.61 -6.04 4.32
CA ARG A 144 -18.27 -6.67 4.33
C ARG A 144 -17.70 -6.78 2.91
N GLY A 145 -18.57 -7.03 1.92
CA GLY A 145 -18.24 -7.03 0.49
C GLY A 145 -17.72 -5.68 -0.01
N ARG A 146 -18.27 -4.56 0.48
CA ARG A 146 -17.80 -3.21 0.12
C ARG A 146 -16.35 -2.93 0.56
N ILE A 147 -15.96 -3.47 1.73
CA ILE A 147 -14.59 -3.35 2.24
C ILE A 147 -13.66 -4.27 1.44
N ALA A 148 -14.09 -5.51 1.16
CA ALA A 148 -13.34 -6.44 0.33
C ALA A 148 -13.12 -5.88 -1.10
N ALA A 149 -14.16 -5.34 -1.74
CA ALA A 149 -14.09 -4.69 -3.06
C ALA A 149 -13.15 -3.48 -3.08
N PHE A 150 -13.11 -2.70 -1.99
CA PHE A 150 -12.16 -1.59 -1.86
C PHE A 150 -10.71 -2.06 -1.86
N PHE A 151 -10.39 -3.11 -1.09
CA PHE A 151 -9.02 -3.62 -0.97
C PHE A 151 -8.59 -4.55 -2.12
N ALA A 152 -9.53 -5.29 -2.72
CA ALA A 152 -9.25 -6.25 -3.80
C ALA A 152 -9.13 -5.59 -5.17
N GLU A 153 -9.94 -4.55 -5.46
CA GLU A 153 -9.98 -3.93 -6.79
C GLU A 153 -9.60 -2.44 -6.75
N ARG A 154 -10.26 -1.63 -5.91
CA ARG A 154 -10.11 -0.15 -5.96
C ARG A 154 -8.71 0.31 -5.55
N ALA A 155 -8.21 -0.16 -4.42
CA ALA A 155 -6.90 0.22 -3.91
C ALA A 155 -5.75 -0.26 -4.83
N PRO A 156 -5.74 -1.51 -5.32
CA PRO A 156 -4.73 -1.97 -6.27
C PRO A 156 -4.76 -1.18 -7.58
N LEU A 157 -5.91 -1.05 -8.24
CA LEU A 157 -6.00 -0.35 -9.52
C LEU A 157 -5.57 1.12 -9.41
N LYS A 158 -5.99 1.81 -8.33
CA LYS A 158 -5.67 3.23 -8.09
C LYS A 158 -4.22 3.49 -7.70
N TRP A 159 -3.64 2.66 -6.83
CA TRP A 159 -2.33 2.93 -6.23
C TRP A 159 -1.22 2.04 -6.78
N LEU A 160 -1.49 0.76 -6.95
CA LEU A 160 -0.49 -0.22 -7.37
C LEU A 160 -0.31 -0.27 -8.90
N TYR A 161 -1.40 -0.11 -9.66
CA TYR A 161 -1.41 -0.14 -11.13
C TYR A 161 -1.44 1.25 -11.79
N ARG A 162 -1.16 2.32 -11.03
CA ARG A 162 -1.13 3.71 -11.55
C ARG A 162 -0.21 3.91 -12.77
N GLY A 163 0.80 3.05 -12.90
CA GLY A 163 1.80 3.04 -13.96
C GLY A 163 1.52 2.07 -15.12
N THR A 164 0.36 1.41 -15.16
CA THR A 164 0.04 0.33 -16.09
C THR A 164 -0.99 0.78 -17.13
N ASP A 165 -0.83 0.38 -18.40
CA ASP A 165 -1.88 0.49 -19.42
C ASP A 165 -2.96 -0.58 -19.16
N VAL A 166 -4.23 -0.21 -19.29
CA VAL A 166 -5.40 -1.05 -19.01
C VAL A 166 -6.23 -1.19 -20.29
N LEU A 167 -6.34 -2.41 -20.77
CA LEU A 167 -7.26 -2.82 -21.81
C LEU A 167 -8.64 -3.11 -21.19
N THR A 168 -9.70 -2.67 -21.84
CA THR A 168 -11.08 -2.99 -21.46
C THR A 168 -11.97 -3.19 -22.68
N ILE A 169 -13.16 -3.74 -22.47
CA ILE A 169 -14.00 -4.30 -23.54
C ILE A 169 -15.17 -3.40 -23.95
N SER A 170 -15.38 -2.27 -23.26
CA SER A 170 -16.46 -1.32 -23.54
C SER A 170 -16.18 0.06 -22.93
N ASP A 171 -16.86 1.09 -23.41
CA ASP A 171 -16.82 2.43 -22.83
C ASP A 171 -17.51 2.49 -21.46
N ALA A 172 -18.53 1.65 -21.21
CA ALA A 172 -19.12 1.45 -19.91
C ALA A 172 -18.08 0.95 -18.90
N ALA A 173 -17.30 -0.08 -19.25
CA ALA A 173 -16.22 -0.57 -18.40
C ALA A 173 -15.09 0.48 -18.25
N ARG A 174 -14.84 1.31 -19.27
CA ARG A 174 -13.93 2.47 -19.17
C ARG A 174 -14.43 3.49 -18.15
N ALA A 175 -15.72 3.81 -18.13
CA ALA A 175 -16.31 4.71 -17.14
C ALA A 175 -16.14 4.17 -15.72
N GLU A 176 -16.38 2.88 -15.50
CA GLU A 176 -16.14 2.22 -14.21
C GLU A 176 -14.67 2.34 -13.78
N LEU A 177 -13.72 2.10 -14.69
CA LEU A 177 -12.28 2.22 -14.41
C LEU A 177 -11.86 3.67 -14.07
N LEU A 178 -12.48 4.67 -14.69
CA LEU A 178 -12.27 6.08 -14.37
C LEU A 178 -12.71 6.39 -12.94
N ASP A 179 -13.87 5.87 -12.50
CA ASP A 179 -14.40 6.05 -11.14
C ASP A 179 -13.54 5.37 -10.06
N LEU A 180 -12.82 4.31 -10.45
CA LEU A 180 -11.80 3.67 -9.62
C LEU A 180 -10.51 4.51 -9.50
N GLY A 181 -10.32 5.49 -10.38
CA GLY A 181 -9.18 6.41 -10.38
C GLY A 181 -8.03 5.99 -11.28
N VAL A 182 -8.30 5.15 -12.30
CA VAL A 182 -7.35 4.87 -13.39
C VAL A 182 -7.28 6.10 -14.31
N ALA A 183 -6.08 6.46 -14.75
CA ALA A 183 -5.89 7.66 -15.57
C ALA A 183 -6.50 7.48 -16.99
N PRO A 184 -7.26 8.45 -17.52
CA PRO A 184 -7.95 8.32 -18.81
C PRO A 184 -7.05 7.94 -19.98
N GLU A 185 -5.82 8.45 -20.01
CA GLU A 185 -4.83 8.22 -21.07
C GLU A 185 -4.22 6.81 -21.06
N ARG A 186 -4.52 6.02 -20.02
CA ARG A 186 -4.04 4.64 -19.85
C ARG A 186 -5.12 3.61 -20.09
N ILE A 187 -6.36 4.02 -20.31
CA ILE A 187 -7.48 3.10 -20.57
C ILE A 187 -7.71 3.01 -22.07
N HIS A 188 -7.59 1.81 -22.62
CA HIS A 188 -7.75 1.52 -24.04
C HIS A 188 -8.93 0.56 -24.22
N VAL A 189 -9.90 0.94 -25.03
CA VAL A 189 -11.11 0.15 -25.29
C VAL A 189 -10.91 -0.66 -26.56
N ALA A 190 -11.16 -1.96 -26.47
CA ALA A 190 -11.23 -2.87 -27.60
C ALA A 190 -12.48 -3.76 -27.44
N TYR A 191 -13.51 -3.43 -28.20
CA TYR A 191 -14.77 -4.18 -28.20
C TYR A 191 -14.55 -5.64 -28.58
N LEU A 192 -15.38 -6.53 -28.05
CA LEU A 192 -15.29 -7.96 -28.37
C LEU A 192 -15.78 -8.23 -29.79
N GLY A 193 -15.03 -9.08 -30.50
CA GLY A 193 -15.40 -9.56 -31.81
C GLY A 193 -16.35 -10.75 -31.77
N VAL A 194 -16.92 -11.05 -32.93
CA VAL A 194 -17.59 -12.32 -33.25
C VAL A 194 -16.90 -12.94 -34.46
N GLU A 195 -17.00 -14.26 -34.61
CA GLU A 195 -16.46 -14.99 -35.75
C GLU A 195 -17.51 -15.10 -36.87
N PRO A 196 -17.42 -14.36 -37.98
CA PRO A 196 -18.45 -14.39 -39.03
C PRO A 196 -18.50 -15.73 -39.78
N SER A 197 -17.43 -16.53 -39.74
CA SER A 197 -17.45 -17.87 -40.31
C SER A 197 -18.25 -18.86 -39.47
N GLN A 198 -18.38 -18.61 -38.16
CA GLN A 198 -19.08 -19.48 -37.23
C GLN A 198 -20.57 -19.11 -37.09
N PHE A 199 -20.89 -17.82 -37.13
CA PHE A 199 -22.26 -17.31 -36.96
C PHE A 199 -22.75 -16.70 -38.26
N ARG A 200 -23.80 -17.29 -38.84
CA ARG A 200 -24.40 -16.87 -40.11
C ARG A 200 -25.92 -16.95 -40.05
N PRO A 201 -26.65 -16.14 -40.83
CA PRO A 201 -28.09 -16.23 -40.90
C PRO A 201 -28.56 -17.65 -41.26
N GLY A 202 -29.51 -18.16 -40.47
CA GLY A 202 -30.13 -19.48 -40.64
C GLY A 202 -31.60 -19.38 -41.03
N VAL A 203 -32.27 -20.54 -41.13
CA VAL A 203 -33.71 -20.61 -41.41
C VAL A 203 -34.48 -20.33 -40.12
N ARG A 204 -35.31 -19.28 -40.12
CA ARG A 204 -36.15 -18.90 -38.99
C ARG A 204 -37.21 -19.95 -38.70
N SER A 205 -37.58 -20.08 -37.42
CA SER A 205 -38.72 -20.87 -36.98
C SER A 205 -40.03 -20.38 -37.65
N PRO A 206 -40.97 -21.27 -38.01
CA PRO A 206 -42.25 -20.86 -38.58
C PRO A 206 -43.17 -20.17 -37.54
N GLN A 207 -42.93 -20.41 -36.25
CA GLN A 207 -43.66 -19.80 -35.13
C GLN A 207 -42.75 -18.86 -34.33
N PRO A 208 -43.29 -17.90 -33.56
CA PRO A 208 -42.49 -16.98 -32.76
C PRO A 208 -41.59 -17.73 -31.77
N SER A 209 -40.27 -17.59 -31.93
CA SER A 209 -39.27 -18.27 -31.11
C SER A 209 -38.35 -17.24 -30.45
N LEU A 210 -38.31 -17.27 -29.12
CA LEU A 210 -37.45 -16.47 -28.27
C LEU A 210 -36.28 -17.33 -27.80
N LEU A 211 -35.09 -16.78 -27.71
CA LEU A 211 -33.90 -17.50 -27.25
C LEU A 211 -33.23 -16.78 -26.09
N TYR A 212 -32.98 -17.50 -25.00
CA TYR A 212 -31.96 -17.14 -24.03
C TYR A 212 -30.77 -18.07 -24.21
N LEU A 213 -29.57 -17.51 -24.40
CA LEU A 213 -28.33 -18.27 -24.45
C LEU A 213 -27.32 -17.71 -23.44
N GLY A 214 -26.89 -18.55 -22.50
CA GLY A 214 -25.90 -18.17 -21.49
C GLY A 214 -25.95 -19.04 -20.24
N ARG A 215 -25.04 -18.78 -19.30
CA ARG A 215 -25.00 -19.50 -18.01
C ARG A 215 -26.29 -19.28 -17.22
N LEU A 216 -26.80 -20.33 -16.56
CA LEU A 216 -27.99 -20.25 -15.70
C LEU A 216 -27.58 -19.83 -14.29
N LYS A 217 -27.55 -18.51 -14.08
CA LYS A 217 -27.16 -17.88 -12.80
C LYS A 217 -28.19 -16.86 -12.37
N GLN A 218 -28.40 -16.69 -11.07
CA GLN A 218 -29.39 -15.75 -10.53
C GLN A 218 -29.19 -14.30 -11.03
N TYR A 219 -27.95 -13.81 -11.11
CA TYR A 219 -27.66 -12.46 -11.63
C TYR A 219 -27.99 -12.28 -13.13
N LYS A 220 -28.24 -13.37 -13.87
CA LYS A 220 -28.71 -13.32 -15.26
C LYS A 220 -30.20 -13.01 -15.40
N ARG A 221 -30.96 -13.08 -14.29
CA ARG A 221 -32.39 -12.72 -14.18
C ARG A 221 -33.24 -13.34 -15.30
N ILE A 222 -33.06 -14.63 -15.53
CA ILE A 222 -33.69 -15.38 -16.63
C ILE A 222 -35.22 -15.45 -16.43
N GLU A 223 -35.70 -15.25 -15.22
CA GLU A 223 -37.11 -15.08 -14.87
C GLU A 223 -37.78 -13.96 -15.68
N VAL A 224 -37.04 -12.90 -16.03
CA VAL A 224 -37.54 -11.81 -16.88
C VAL A 224 -37.86 -12.33 -18.30
N ALA A 225 -37.13 -13.33 -18.80
CA ALA A 225 -37.47 -13.96 -20.08
C ALA A 225 -38.77 -14.77 -20.00
N LEU A 226 -39.10 -15.31 -18.81
CA LEU A 226 -40.38 -15.96 -18.56
C LEU A 226 -41.52 -14.94 -18.52
N ASP A 227 -41.31 -13.78 -17.88
CA ASP A 227 -42.27 -12.66 -17.88
C ASP A 227 -42.57 -12.20 -19.32
N VAL A 228 -41.53 -12.07 -20.14
CA VAL A 228 -41.66 -11.74 -21.57
C VAL A 228 -42.45 -12.83 -22.32
N LEU A 229 -42.18 -14.11 -22.05
CA LEU A 229 -42.89 -15.22 -22.69
C LEU A 229 -44.39 -15.23 -22.34
N GLU A 230 -44.75 -15.01 -21.07
CA GLU A 230 -46.15 -14.86 -20.64
C GLU A 230 -46.83 -13.71 -21.38
N GLY A 231 -46.10 -12.62 -21.59
CA GLY A 231 -46.56 -11.45 -22.32
C GLY A 231 -46.71 -11.64 -23.83
N VAL A 232 -46.22 -12.71 -24.45
CA VAL A 232 -46.25 -12.90 -25.92
C VAL A 232 -46.97 -14.20 -26.27
N PRO A 233 -48.30 -14.17 -26.53
CA PRO A 233 -49.07 -15.37 -26.87
C PRO A 233 -48.53 -16.09 -28.11
N GLY A 234 -48.52 -17.43 -28.07
CA GLY A 234 -48.05 -18.27 -29.19
C GLY A 234 -46.53 -18.37 -29.36
N ALA A 235 -45.75 -17.61 -28.60
CA ALA A 235 -44.29 -17.75 -28.60
C ALA A 235 -43.81 -18.95 -27.77
N VAL A 236 -42.69 -19.52 -28.20
CA VAL A 236 -41.89 -20.50 -27.43
C VAL A 236 -40.55 -19.87 -27.02
N LEU A 237 -40.00 -20.31 -25.90
CA LEU A 237 -38.70 -19.88 -25.37
C LEU A 237 -37.73 -21.06 -25.31
N ASP A 238 -36.64 -20.95 -26.05
CA ASP A 238 -35.50 -21.85 -25.96
C ASP A 238 -34.51 -21.29 -24.92
N ILE A 239 -34.19 -22.07 -23.89
CA ILE A 239 -33.19 -21.75 -22.86
C ILE A 239 -31.99 -22.66 -23.08
N ALA A 240 -30.91 -22.09 -23.64
CA ALA A 240 -29.65 -22.76 -23.93
C ALA A 240 -28.56 -22.34 -22.94
N GLY A 241 -28.07 -23.31 -22.19
CA GLY A 241 -27.04 -23.15 -21.18
C GLY A 241 -27.31 -23.99 -19.92
N ASP A 242 -26.37 -23.97 -19.00
CA ASP A 242 -26.47 -24.70 -17.74
C ASP A 242 -25.96 -23.88 -16.56
N GLY A 243 -26.29 -24.31 -15.34
CA GLY A 243 -25.89 -23.67 -14.10
C GLY A 243 -26.75 -24.06 -12.89
N ASP A 244 -26.31 -23.67 -11.71
CA ASP A 244 -26.98 -23.94 -10.43
C ASP A 244 -28.39 -23.33 -10.33
N HIS A 245 -28.70 -22.33 -11.13
CA HIS A 245 -30.03 -21.71 -11.16
C HIS A 245 -31.08 -22.50 -11.97
N ARG A 246 -30.66 -23.56 -12.68
CA ARG A 246 -31.54 -24.34 -13.56
C ARG A 246 -32.76 -24.91 -12.86
N ALA A 247 -32.57 -25.59 -11.72
CA ALA A 247 -33.66 -26.24 -10.99
C ALA A 247 -34.72 -25.23 -10.52
N ALA A 248 -34.29 -24.03 -10.11
CA ALA A 248 -35.20 -22.96 -9.73
C ALA A 248 -36.03 -22.45 -10.92
N LEU A 249 -35.42 -22.35 -12.11
CA LEU A 249 -36.12 -21.97 -13.35
C LEU A 249 -37.12 -23.03 -13.80
N GLU A 250 -36.76 -24.31 -13.77
CA GLU A 250 -37.68 -25.41 -14.12
C GLU A 250 -38.90 -25.43 -13.18
N ALA A 251 -38.70 -25.20 -11.88
CA ALA A 251 -39.79 -25.07 -10.91
C ALA A 251 -40.67 -23.82 -11.16
N ASP A 252 -40.08 -22.69 -11.56
CA ASP A 252 -40.83 -21.47 -11.91
C ASP A 252 -41.67 -21.66 -13.17
N VAL A 253 -41.10 -22.29 -14.21
CA VAL A 253 -41.79 -22.66 -15.45
C VAL A 253 -43.00 -23.54 -15.17
N ALA A 254 -42.84 -24.58 -14.32
CA ALA A 254 -43.93 -25.46 -13.94
C ALA A 254 -45.02 -24.72 -13.16
N ARG A 255 -44.63 -23.85 -12.20
CA ARG A 255 -45.56 -23.05 -11.39
C ARG A 255 -46.39 -22.08 -12.25
N ARG A 256 -45.80 -21.51 -13.29
CA ARG A 256 -46.46 -20.58 -14.22
C ARG A 256 -47.26 -21.28 -15.33
N GLY A 257 -47.23 -22.61 -15.41
CA GLY A 257 -47.91 -23.37 -16.47
C GLY A 257 -47.26 -23.19 -17.86
N LEU A 258 -45.96 -22.89 -17.91
CA LEU A 258 -45.23 -22.59 -19.14
C LEU A 258 -44.49 -23.81 -19.72
N THR A 259 -44.67 -25.01 -19.15
CA THR A 259 -43.92 -26.23 -19.51
C THR A 259 -43.92 -26.55 -21.00
N GLU A 260 -45.06 -26.40 -21.68
CA GLU A 260 -45.19 -26.67 -23.13
C GLU A 260 -44.55 -25.58 -24.01
N ARG A 261 -44.22 -24.43 -23.42
CA ARG A 261 -43.72 -23.24 -24.12
C ARG A 261 -42.23 -22.99 -23.89
N VAL A 262 -41.60 -23.69 -22.93
CA VAL A 262 -40.18 -23.52 -22.59
C VAL A 262 -39.41 -24.80 -22.89
N ARG A 263 -38.29 -24.68 -23.61
CA ARG A 263 -37.40 -25.81 -23.92
C ARG A 263 -36.02 -25.57 -23.33
N PHE A 264 -35.60 -26.44 -22.43
CA PHE A 264 -34.25 -26.42 -21.86
C PHE A 264 -33.32 -27.30 -22.68
N HIS A 265 -32.28 -26.71 -23.27
CA HIS A 265 -31.29 -27.43 -24.09
C HIS A 265 -30.09 -27.93 -23.27
N GLY A 266 -29.91 -27.43 -22.05
CA GLY A 266 -28.68 -27.68 -21.27
C GLY A 266 -27.47 -27.02 -21.92
N PHE A 267 -26.27 -27.54 -21.68
CA PHE A 267 -25.05 -27.04 -22.30
C PHE A 267 -25.07 -27.26 -23.82
N VAL A 268 -24.92 -26.19 -24.59
CA VAL A 268 -24.86 -26.23 -26.06
C VAL A 268 -23.42 -25.93 -26.51
N PRO A 269 -22.80 -26.83 -27.30
CA PRO A 269 -21.47 -26.61 -27.86
C PRO A 269 -21.47 -25.48 -28.90
N GLU A 270 -20.28 -24.97 -29.23
CA GLU A 270 -20.09 -23.77 -30.05
C GLU A 270 -20.71 -23.84 -31.46
N ASP A 271 -20.73 -25.03 -32.06
CA ASP A 271 -21.34 -25.33 -33.37
C ASP A 271 -22.87 -25.31 -33.33
N GLY A 272 -23.48 -25.80 -32.24
CA GLY A 272 -24.93 -25.79 -32.05
C GLY A 272 -25.52 -24.40 -31.79
N LYS A 273 -24.72 -23.43 -31.34
CA LYS A 273 -25.20 -22.06 -31.05
C LYS A 273 -25.72 -21.35 -32.30
N ALA A 274 -25.03 -21.49 -33.43
CA ALA A 274 -25.40 -20.83 -34.68
C ALA A 274 -26.77 -21.30 -35.19
N GLU A 275 -27.10 -22.58 -35.02
CA GLU A 275 -28.42 -23.11 -35.36
C GLU A 275 -29.52 -22.48 -34.50
N LEU A 276 -29.32 -22.42 -33.18
CA LEU A 276 -30.30 -21.82 -32.26
C LEU A 276 -30.53 -20.34 -32.56
N TYR A 277 -29.45 -19.58 -32.75
CA TYR A 277 -29.57 -18.18 -33.15
C TYR A 277 -30.26 -18.03 -34.51
N GLY A 278 -29.89 -18.86 -35.49
CA GLY A 278 -30.48 -18.88 -36.83
C GLY A 278 -31.98 -19.19 -36.84
N ARG A 279 -32.47 -19.98 -35.89
CA ARG A 279 -33.89 -20.33 -35.77
C ARG A 279 -34.72 -19.31 -34.99
N ALA A 280 -34.12 -18.66 -33.99
CA ALA A 280 -34.80 -17.70 -33.13
C ALA A 280 -35.24 -16.45 -33.91
N TRP A 281 -36.39 -15.90 -33.53
CA TRP A 281 -36.87 -14.59 -34.01
C TRP A 281 -36.23 -13.45 -33.22
N LEU A 282 -35.93 -13.69 -31.94
CA LEU A 282 -35.37 -12.69 -31.04
C LEU A 282 -34.55 -13.36 -29.94
N SER A 283 -33.37 -12.81 -29.64
CA SER A 283 -32.56 -13.20 -28.48
C SER A 283 -32.88 -12.31 -27.28
N LEU A 284 -32.96 -12.86 -26.07
CA LEU A 284 -33.27 -12.13 -24.83
C LEU A 284 -32.07 -12.12 -23.89
N THR A 285 -31.79 -10.97 -23.25
CA THR A 285 -30.86 -10.89 -22.12
C THR A 285 -31.31 -9.89 -21.07
N ALA A 286 -31.48 -10.33 -19.82
CA ALA A 286 -31.97 -9.48 -18.73
C ALA A 286 -30.95 -9.34 -17.59
N SER A 287 -29.67 -9.57 -17.89
CA SER A 287 -28.59 -9.61 -16.90
C SER A 287 -28.53 -8.34 -16.04
N SER A 288 -28.27 -8.50 -14.73
CA SER A 288 -28.07 -7.35 -13.82
C SER A 288 -26.72 -6.67 -13.97
N ALA A 289 -25.77 -7.31 -14.65
CA ALA A 289 -24.47 -6.76 -15.01
C ALA A 289 -24.01 -7.40 -16.33
N GLU A 290 -23.55 -6.59 -17.28
CA GLU A 290 -22.89 -7.06 -18.50
C GLU A 290 -21.82 -6.10 -19.00
N GLY A 291 -20.67 -6.66 -19.40
CA GLY A 291 -19.53 -5.86 -19.88
C GLY A 291 -19.59 -5.52 -21.38
N TRP A 292 -20.22 -6.38 -22.19
CA TRP A 292 -20.40 -6.19 -23.63
C TRP A 292 -21.62 -6.96 -24.17
N GLY A 293 -21.78 -8.22 -23.73
CA GLY A 293 -22.81 -9.12 -24.25
C GLY A 293 -22.39 -9.82 -25.53
N LEU A 294 -21.40 -10.73 -25.45
CA LEU A 294 -20.92 -11.49 -26.62
C LEU A 294 -22.07 -12.23 -27.34
N THR A 295 -23.02 -12.77 -26.59
CA THR A 295 -24.20 -13.47 -27.12
C THR A 295 -25.12 -12.57 -27.95
N VAL A 296 -25.12 -11.24 -27.70
CA VAL A 296 -25.82 -10.25 -28.54
C VAL A 296 -25.16 -10.16 -29.90
N MET A 297 -23.83 -10.12 -29.96
CA MET A 297 -23.09 -10.07 -31.22
C MET A 297 -23.15 -11.39 -31.99
N GLU A 298 -23.16 -12.54 -31.30
CA GLU A 298 -23.40 -13.86 -31.90
C GLU A 298 -24.80 -13.96 -32.52
N ALA A 299 -25.84 -13.50 -31.80
CA ALA A 299 -27.21 -13.42 -32.33
C ALA A 299 -27.28 -12.47 -33.54
N ALA A 300 -26.70 -11.29 -33.41
CA ALA A 300 -26.66 -10.27 -34.45
C ALA A 300 -25.97 -10.80 -35.72
N ALA A 301 -24.86 -11.52 -35.61
CA ALA A 301 -24.18 -12.16 -36.75
C ALA A 301 -25.05 -13.22 -37.47
N CYS A 302 -26.03 -13.79 -36.79
CA CYS A 302 -27.04 -14.67 -37.37
C CYS A 302 -28.29 -13.91 -37.88
N GLY A 303 -28.24 -12.57 -37.96
CA GLY A 303 -29.36 -11.71 -38.33
C GLY A 303 -30.48 -11.67 -37.30
N THR A 304 -30.24 -12.12 -36.06
CA THR A 304 -31.25 -12.23 -35.01
C THR A 304 -31.13 -11.02 -34.10
N PRO A 305 -32.14 -10.12 -34.05
CA PRO A 305 -32.10 -8.99 -33.14
C PRO A 305 -32.14 -9.45 -31.69
N SER A 306 -31.62 -8.61 -30.78
CA SER A 306 -31.65 -8.87 -29.34
C SER A 306 -32.52 -7.86 -28.62
N ALA A 307 -33.25 -8.30 -27.59
CA ALA A 307 -33.93 -7.43 -26.65
C ALA A 307 -33.34 -7.59 -25.25
N ALA A 308 -33.02 -6.48 -24.60
CA ALA A 308 -32.28 -6.49 -23.35
C ALA A 308 -32.70 -5.41 -22.36
N LEU A 309 -32.41 -5.66 -21.07
CA LEU A 309 -32.38 -4.58 -20.07
C LEU A 309 -31.11 -3.73 -20.25
N ARG A 310 -31.25 -2.41 -20.13
CA ARG A 310 -30.16 -1.44 -20.32
C ARG A 310 -29.19 -1.47 -19.14
N VAL A 311 -28.15 -2.30 -19.27
CA VAL A 311 -27.12 -2.48 -18.25
C VAL A 311 -25.73 -2.55 -18.87
N GLY A 312 -24.77 -1.82 -18.29
CA GLY A 312 -23.37 -1.85 -18.67
C GLY A 312 -23.14 -1.70 -20.17
N GLY A 313 -22.33 -2.57 -20.76
CA GLY A 313 -21.96 -2.54 -22.18
C GLY A 313 -23.06 -2.97 -23.15
N LEU A 314 -24.25 -3.38 -22.69
CA LEU A 314 -25.36 -3.73 -23.59
C LEU A 314 -25.88 -2.54 -24.39
N GLY A 315 -25.76 -1.32 -23.84
CA GLY A 315 -26.07 -0.08 -24.54
C GLY A 315 -25.11 0.23 -25.71
N GLU A 316 -23.96 -0.45 -25.76
CA GLU A 316 -22.97 -0.30 -26.81
C GLU A 316 -23.05 -1.44 -27.83
N SER A 317 -23.43 -2.65 -27.42
CA SER A 317 -23.67 -3.76 -28.35
C SER A 317 -25.00 -3.61 -29.11
N ILE A 318 -26.05 -3.08 -28.47
CA ILE A 318 -27.38 -2.87 -29.06
C ILE A 318 -27.62 -1.37 -29.30
N VAL A 319 -27.91 -0.99 -30.54
CA VAL A 319 -28.46 0.33 -30.86
C VAL A 319 -29.98 0.25 -30.79
N ASP A 320 -30.56 0.83 -29.73
CA ASP A 320 -31.98 0.74 -29.42
C ASP A 320 -32.86 1.19 -30.59
N GLY A 321 -33.83 0.35 -30.95
CA GLY A 321 -34.72 0.57 -32.08
C GLY A 321 -34.06 0.47 -33.46
N GLN A 322 -32.78 0.11 -33.57
CA GLN A 322 -32.10 -0.06 -34.86
C GLN A 322 -31.58 -1.47 -35.06
N THR A 323 -30.86 -2.02 -34.08
CA THR A 323 -30.30 -3.38 -34.15
C THR A 323 -30.92 -4.33 -33.13
N GLY A 324 -31.89 -3.86 -32.37
CA GLY A 324 -32.48 -4.55 -31.24
C GLY A 324 -33.28 -3.61 -30.36
N LEU A 325 -33.63 -4.06 -29.17
CA LEU A 325 -34.45 -3.31 -28.21
C LEU A 325 -33.73 -3.21 -26.87
N LEU A 326 -33.69 -2.01 -26.30
CA LEU A 326 -33.24 -1.78 -24.93
C LEU A 326 -34.41 -1.25 -24.10
N ALA A 327 -34.55 -1.75 -22.87
CA ALA A 327 -35.58 -1.33 -21.93
C ALA A 327 -34.97 -1.09 -20.54
N ASP A 328 -35.59 -0.22 -19.76
CA ASP A 328 -35.13 0.08 -18.41
C ASP A 328 -35.83 -0.81 -17.37
N THR A 329 -37.02 -1.35 -17.70
CA THR A 329 -37.77 -2.28 -16.82
C THR A 329 -38.21 -3.57 -17.54
N PRO A 330 -38.45 -4.67 -16.79
CA PRO A 330 -39.01 -5.92 -17.33
C PRO A 330 -40.35 -5.75 -18.07
N GLU A 331 -41.21 -4.86 -17.57
CA GLU A 331 -42.53 -4.58 -18.16
C GLU A 331 -42.39 -3.87 -19.50
N GLU A 332 -41.50 -2.89 -19.57
CA GLU A 332 -41.16 -2.20 -20.82
C GLU A 332 -40.53 -3.17 -21.83
N LEU A 333 -39.62 -4.04 -21.38
CA LEU A 333 -39.02 -5.06 -22.23
C LEU A 333 -40.10 -5.97 -22.83
N THR A 334 -41.02 -6.45 -21.99
CA THR A 334 -42.15 -7.29 -22.42
C THR A 334 -43.04 -6.59 -23.44
N ALA A 335 -43.37 -5.31 -23.22
CA ALA A 335 -44.18 -4.52 -24.14
C ALA A 335 -43.47 -4.34 -25.50
N LYS A 336 -42.18 -3.98 -25.50
CA LYS A 336 -41.37 -3.81 -26.71
C LYS A 336 -41.22 -5.12 -27.49
N VAL A 337 -40.98 -6.23 -26.81
CA VAL A 337 -40.88 -7.56 -27.44
C VAL A 337 -42.21 -7.96 -28.07
N ARG A 338 -43.34 -7.78 -27.36
CA ARG A 338 -44.68 -8.07 -27.90
C ARG A 338 -44.94 -7.28 -29.18
N ALA A 339 -44.64 -5.98 -29.18
CA ALA A 339 -44.81 -5.14 -30.36
C ALA A 339 -43.94 -5.61 -31.54
N LEU A 340 -42.67 -5.95 -31.29
CA LEU A 340 -41.75 -6.40 -32.33
C LEU A 340 -42.13 -7.77 -32.92
N ILE A 341 -42.63 -8.70 -32.11
CA ILE A 341 -43.08 -10.02 -32.60
C ILE A 341 -44.30 -9.88 -33.52
N ALA A 342 -45.16 -8.89 -33.28
CA ALA A 342 -46.33 -8.60 -34.11
C ALA A 342 -46.00 -7.89 -35.44
N ASP A 343 -44.78 -7.32 -35.57
CA ASP A 343 -44.34 -6.58 -36.76
C ASP A 343 -43.17 -7.31 -37.45
N PRO A 344 -43.45 -8.22 -38.41
CA PRO A 344 -42.41 -9.00 -39.06
C PRO A 344 -41.46 -8.15 -39.90
N VAL A 345 -41.96 -7.07 -40.53
CA VAL A 345 -41.13 -6.17 -41.35
C VAL A 345 -40.12 -5.49 -40.44
N ARG A 346 -40.57 -4.93 -39.32
CA ARG A 346 -39.69 -4.26 -38.37
C ARG A 346 -38.68 -5.20 -37.74
N ARG A 347 -39.07 -6.43 -37.42
CA ARG A 347 -38.16 -7.46 -36.90
C ARG A 347 -37.05 -7.78 -37.91
N ASP A 348 -37.40 -7.95 -39.18
CA ASP A 348 -36.45 -8.31 -40.23
C ASP A 348 -35.49 -7.13 -40.53
N GLU A 349 -35.99 -5.89 -40.50
CA GLU A 349 -35.16 -4.67 -40.55
C GLU A 349 -34.13 -4.61 -39.41
N LEU A 350 -34.58 -4.83 -38.16
CA LEU A 350 -33.72 -4.84 -36.98
C LEU A 350 -32.68 -5.96 -37.06
N GLY A 351 -33.08 -7.14 -37.57
CA GLY A 351 -32.18 -8.28 -37.79
C GLY A 351 -31.09 -7.99 -38.82
N ALA A 352 -31.44 -7.42 -39.96
CA ALA A 352 -30.49 -7.05 -41.01
C ALA A 352 -29.52 -5.95 -40.52
N ALA A 353 -30.01 -4.96 -39.78
CA ALA A 353 -29.19 -3.93 -39.18
C ALA A 353 -28.26 -4.49 -38.08
N ALA A 354 -28.73 -5.45 -37.28
CA ALA A 354 -27.90 -6.17 -36.32
C ALA A 354 -26.78 -6.95 -37.00
N GLU A 355 -27.08 -7.65 -38.09
CA GLU A 355 -26.08 -8.37 -38.89
C GLU A 355 -25.02 -7.43 -39.46
N ALA A 356 -25.45 -6.32 -40.06
CA ALA A 356 -24.55 -5.30 -40.58
C ALA A 356 -23.64 -4.73 -39.48
N ARG A 357 -24.19 -4.51 -38.28
CA ARG A 357 -23.42 -4.07 -37.11
C ARG A 357 -22.38 -5.12 -36.69
N ALA A 358 -22.79 -6.38 -36.54
CA ALA A 358 -21.91 -7.46 -36.07
C ALA A 358 -20.69 -7.66 -36.97
N ARG A 359 -20.82 -7.44 -38.29
CA ARG A 359 -19.70 -7.49 -39.25
C ARG A 359 -18.59 -6.48 -38.95
N GLY A 360 -18.90 -5.39 -38.23
CA GLY A 360 -17.91 -4.41 -37.79
C GLY A 360 -17.10 -4.82 -36.55
N PHE A 361 -17.53 -5.88 -35.85
CA PHE A 361 -16.90 -6.36 -34.62
C PHE A 361 -16.31 -7.75 -34.83
N THR A 362 -15.04 -7.81 -35.22
CA THR A 362 -14.34 -9.08 -35.51
C THR A 362 -13.21 -9.33 -34.52
N TRP A 363 -12.85 -10.60 -34.33
CA TRP A 363 -11.71 -10.96 -33.48
C TRP A 363 -10.38 -10.40 -34.01
N GLU A 364 -10.26 -10.21 -35.32
CA GLU A 364 -9.11 -9.55 -35.97
C GLU A 364 -8.96 -8.13 -35.44
N THR A 365 -10.04 -7.34 -35.42
CA THR A 365 -10.02 -5.96 -34.95
C THR A 365 -9.70 -5.88 -33.46
N THR A 366 -10.32 -6.73 -32.63
CA THR A 366 -10.03 -6.80 -31.19
C THR A 366 -8.55 -7.17 -30.92
N ALA A 367 -8.06 -8.20 -31.61
CA ALA A 367 -6.69 -8.69 -31.45
C ALA A 367 -5.67 -7.65 -31.88
N GLN A 368 -5.89 -6.96 -33.00
CA GLN A 368 -5.00 -5.90 -33.49
C GLN A 368 -4.96 -4.70 -32.54
N ALA A 369 -6.11 -4.23 -32.05
CA ALA A 369 -6.19 -3.11 -31.12
C ALA A 369 -5.41 -3.40 -29.82
N ASN A 370 -5.62 -4.58 -29.24
CA ASN A 370 -4.93 -4.98 -28.01
C ASN A 370 -3.44 -5.26 -28.22
N LEU A 371 -3.07 -5.84 -29.38
CA LEU A 371 -1.67 -6.05 -29.73
C LEU A 371 -0.90 -4.74 -29.87
N ALA A 372 -1.50 -3.70 -30.47
CA ALA A 372 -0.87 -2.39 -30.60
C ALA A 372 -0.49 -1.78 -29.24
N VAL A 373 -1.32 -1.98 -28.21
CA VAL A 373 -1.01 -1.56 -26.83
C VAL A 373 0.14 -2.38 -26.23
N LEU A 374 0.14 -3.70 -26.45
CA LEU A 374 1.23 -4.58 -26.01
C LEU A 374 2.56 -4.21 -26.68
N GLU A 375 2.55 -3.94 -27.98
CA GLU A 375 3.71 -3.49 -28.75
C GLU A 375 4.23 -2.14 -28.25
N LYS A 376 3.34 -1.17 -28.03
CA LYS A 376 3.68 0.12 -27.45
C LYS A 376 4.33 -0.04 -26.07
N ALA A 377 3.76 -0.87 -25.20
CA ALA A 377 4.31 -1.15 -23.88
C ALA A 377 5.68 -1.84 -23.97
N ALA A 378 5.86 -2.78 -24.90
CA ALA A 378 7.12 -3.47 -25.15
C ALA A 378 8.22 -2.56 -25.73
N ALA A 379 7.84 -1.51 -26.48
CA ALA A 379 8.74 -0.56 -27.11
C ALA A 379 9.10 0.64 -26.22
N ALA A 380 8.28 0.96 -25.21
CA ALA A 380 8.48 2.12 -24.35
C ALA A 380 9.86 2.07 -23.63
N PRO A 381 10.64 3.17 -23.64
CA PRO A 381 11.89 3.25 -22.89
C PRO A 381 11.61 2.95 -21.41
N ARG A 382 12.42 2.08 -20.82
CA ARG A 382 12.29 1.68 -19.42
C ARG A 382 12.46 2.89 -18.51
N VAL A 383 11.36 3.53 -18.13
CA VAL A 383 11.37 4.37 -16.95
C VAL A 383 11.25 3.42 -15.77
N SER A 384 12.38 3.08 -15.15
CA SER A 384 12.34 2.25 -13.95
C SER A 384 11.44 2.93 -12.92
N LEU A 385 10.55 2.17 -12.29
CA LEU A 385 9.82 2.64 -11.11
C LEU A 385 10.80 3.15 -10.03
N ARG A 386 12.05 2.64 -10.02
CA ARG A 386 13.15 3.17 -9.21
C ARG A 386 13.60 4.57 -9.61
N ASP A 387 13.53 4.96 -10.88
CA ASP A 387 13.94 6.29 -11.36
C ASP A 387 12.83 7.34 -11.12
N GLN A 388 11.56 6.94 -11.24
CA GLN A 388 10.41 7.77 -10.83
C GLN A 388 10.30 7.92 -9.30
N LEU A 389 10.59 6.87 -8.53
CA LEU A 389 10.67 6.94 -7.07
C LEU A 389 11.95 7.65 -6.58
N ARG A 390 13.02 7.70 -7.38
CA ARG A 390 14.22 8.49 -7.03
C ARG A 390 14.04 9.98 -7.32
N SER A 391 13.20 10.34 -8.30
CA SER A 391 12.99 11.75 -8.69
C SER A 391 11.91 12.45 -7.86
N SER A 392 10.93 11.73 -7.30
CA SER A 392 9.88 12.33 -6.46
C SER A 392 10.35 12.55 -5.01
N GLU A 393 10.24 13.79 -4.52
CA GLU A 393 10.49 14.18 -3.12
C GLU A 393 9.70 13.30 -2.12
N THR A 394 8.50 12.86 -2.49
CA THR A 394 7.67 11.96 -1.67
C THR A 394 8.29 10.58 -1.49
N ALA A 395 8.98 10.08 -2.50
CA ALA A 395 9.61 8.76 -2.45
C ALA A 395 10.99 8.80 -1.79
N LYS A 396 11.70 9.93 -1.82
CA LYS A 396 12.88 10.18 -0.96
C LYS A 396 12.47 10.22 0.53
N ALA A 397 11.37 10.88 0.86
CA ALA A 397 10.80 10.87 2.21
C ALA A 397 10.33 9.46 2.63
N GLY A 398 9.69 8.71 1.72
CA GLY A 398 9.33 7.32 1.93
C GLY A 398 10.53 6.40 2.16
N GLY A 399 11.63 6.60 1.43
CA GLY A 399 12.88 5.86 1.61
C GLY A 399 13.55 6.13 2.96
N LEU A 400 13.53 7.38 3.44
CA LEU A 400 14.02 7.72 4.77
C LEU A 400 13.13 7.11 5.87
N ALA A 401 11.80 7.15 5.71
CA ALA A 401 10.87 6.53 6.64
C ALA A 401 11.08 5.00 6.72
N ALA A 402 11.27 4.33 5.58
CA ALA A 402 11.59 2.91 5.53
C ALA A 402 12.93 2.59 6.21
N ALA A 403 13.96 3.43 6.01
CA ALA A 403 15.25 3.27 6.69
C ALA A 403 15.12 3.44 8.21
N THR A 404 14.33 4.40 8.68
CA THR A 404 14.04 4.59 10.12
C THR A 404 13.30 3.37 10.69
N LEU A 405 12.31 2.82 9.98
CA LEU A 405 11.62 1.60 10.39
C LEU A 405 12.58 0.41 10.47
N GLY A 406 13.45 0.25 9.48
CA GLY A 406 14.49 -0.78 9.48
C GLY A 406 15.46 -0.63 10.65
N ALA A 407 15.94 0.59 10.92
CA ALA A 407 16.80 0.88 12.06
C ALA A 407 16.11 0.60 13.40
N ASN A 408 14.83 0.94 13.55
CA ASN A 408 14.05 0.64 14.75
C ASN A 408 13.84 -0.88 14.95
N ALA A 409 13.65 -1.64 13.86
CA ALA A 409 13.58 -3.11 13.94
C ALA A 409 14.92 -3.71 14.41
N VAL A 410 16.04 -3.19 13.92
CA VAL A 410 17.37 -3.57 14.41
C VAL A 410 17.56 -3.19 15.88
N GLN A 411 17.08 -2.02 16.31
CA GLN A 411 17.11 -1.59 17.71
C GLN A 411 16.27 -2.49 18.63
N LEU A 412 15.12 -3.00 18.15
CA LEU A 412 14.35 -4.01 18.88
C LEU A 412 15.14 -5.32 18.98
N GLY A 413 15.76 -5.76 17.89
CA GLY A 413 16.66 -6.92 17.88
C GLY A 413 17.82 -6.77 18.87
N PHE A 414 18.46 -5.59 18.91
CA PHE A 414 19.46 -5.23 19.91
C PHE A 414 18.94 -5.48 21.32
N THR A 415 17.75 -4.94 21.64
CA THR A 415 17.16 -5.12 22.97
C THR A 415 16.95 -6.60 23.29
N VAL A 416 16.32 -7.37 22.41
CA VAL A 416 16.02 -8.81 22.62
C VAL A 416 17.29 -9.64 22.76
N ILE A 417 18.35 -9.32 22.01
CA ILE A 417 19.61 -10.04 22.08
C ILE A 417 20.30 -9.76 23.43
N PHE A 418 20.42 -8.49 23.84
CA PHE A 418 21.11 -8.16 25.08
C PHE A 418 20.32 -8.49 26.35
N THR A 419 18.99 -8.58 26.30
CA THR A 419 18.22 -9.16 27.41
C THR A 419 18.60 -10.62 27.64
N ARG A 420 18.72 -11.41 26.57
CA ARG A 420 19.07 -12.84 26.65
C ARG A 420 20.54 -13.08 27.02
N LEU A 421 21.46 -12.21 26.59
CA LEU A 421 22.90 -12.37 26.85
C LEU A 421 23.33 -11.89 28.24
N LEU A 422 22.71 -10.84 28.77
CA LEU A 422 23.13 -10.21 30.03
C LEU A 422 22.27 -10.62 31.23
N GLY A 423 21.16 -11.32 30.98
CA GLY A 423 20.14 -11.63 32.00
C GLY A 423 19.45 -10.38 32.52
N SER A 424 18.49 -10.57 33.43
CA SER A 424 17.68 -9.46 33.94
C SER A 424 18.48 -8.42 34.74
N THR A 425 19.41 -8.81 35.62
CA THR A 425 20.28 -7.87 36.36
C THR A 425 21.20 -7.07 35.43
N GLY A 426 21.91 -7.72 34.49
CA GLY A 426 22.85 -7.05 33.58
C GLY A 426 22.14 -6.17 32.56
N TYR A 427 20.97 -6.59 32.06
CA TYR A 427 20.15 -5.77 31.19
C TYR A 427 19.59 -4.53 31.91
N GLY A 428 19.23 -4.63 33.19
CA GLY A 428 18.82 -3.48 34.00
C GLY A 428 19.88 -2.37 34.02
N SER A 429 21.16 -2.74 34.18
CA SER A 429 22.28 -1.80 34.10
C SER A 429 22.47 -1.22 32.70
N LEU A 430 22.39 -2.05 31.64
CA LEU A 430 22.46 -1.58 30.26
C LEU A 430 21.33 -0.60 29.92
N ALA A 431 20.12 -0.89 30.37
CA ALA A 431 18.95 -0.04 30.14
C ALA A 431 19.09 1.31 30.84
N ALA A 432 19.64 1.38 32.05
CA ALA A 432 19.93 2.65 32.72
C ALA A 432 20.97 3.49 31.96
N LEU A 433 22.05 2.88 31.49
CA LEU A 433 23.07 3.53 30.66
C LEU A 433 22.50 4.06 29.34
N VAL A 434 21.69 3.24 28.65
CA VAL A 434 21.02 3.64 27.40
C VAL A 434 20.02 4.76 27.67
N SER A 435 19.22 4.70 28.73
CA SER A 435 18.30 5.77 29.15
C SER A 435 19.02 7.09 29.42
N ALA A 436 20.15 7.06 30.14
CA ALA A 436 20.97 8.24 30.38
C ALA A 436 21.51 8.84 29.08
N PHE A 437 21.94 8.01 28.13
CA PHE A 437 22.33 8.46 26.79
C PHE A 437 21.15 9.02 25.99
N LEU A 438 19.97 8.38 26.02
CA LEU A 438 18.75 8.84 25.32
C LEU A 438 18.31 10.25 25.75
N ILE A 439 18.56 10.64 26.99
CA ILE A 439 18.30 11.99 27.48
C ILE A 439 19.23 13.01 26.79
N LEU A 440 20.51 12.68 26.62
CA LEU A 440 21.49 13.55 25.98
C LEU A 440 21.32 13.68 24.45
N LEU A 441 20.71 12.68 23.82
CA LEU A 441 20.48 12.58 22.37
C LEU A 441 19.66 13.76 21.79
N VAL A 442 18.86 14.43 22.60
CA VAL A 442 17.95 15.46 22.09
C VAL A 442 18.67 16.65 21.46
N GLY A 443 19.78 17.08 22.05
CA GLY A 443 20.56 18.19 21.50
C GLY A 443 20.98 17.94 20.05
N GLY A 444 21.27 16.69 19.70
CA GLY A 444 21.64 16.31 18.34
C GLY A 444 20.47 16.32 17.37
N GLN A 445 19.27 15.90 17.77
CA GLN A 445 18.09 15.95 16.89
C GLN A 445 17.79 17.38 16.43
N ALA A 446 17.85 18.34 17.35
CA ALA A 446 17.69 19.75 17.02
C ALA A 446 18.83 20.29 16.15
N LEU A 447 20.08 19.93 16.46
CA LEU A 447 21.23 20.30 15.64
C LEU A 447 21.11 19.77 14.21
N GLN A 448 20.62 18.54 14.03
CA GLN A 448 20.40 17.94 12.72
C GLN A 448 19.38 18.74 11.90
N VAL A 449 18.24 19.10 12.50
CA VAL A 449 17.21 19.91 11.84
C VAL A 449 17.74 21.30 11.50
N ALA A 450 18.45 21.95 12.42
CA ALA A 450 19.04 23.27 12.20
C ALA A 450 20.09 23.26 11.08
N ALA A 451 20.98 22.26 11.09
CA ALA A 451 21.99 22.08 10.05
C ALA A 451 21.36 21.79 8.68
N ALA A 452 20.29 20.99 8.62
CA ALA A 452 19.56 20.73 7.39
C ALA A 452 18.93 22.01 6.81
N ARG A 453 18.25 22.79 7.66
CA ARG A 453 17.62 24.05 7.27
C ARG A 453 18.63 25.06 6.72
N GLU A 454 19.71 25.31 7.45
CA GLU A 454 20.69 26.35 7.09
C GLU A 454 21.53 25.93 5.87
N THR A 455 21.81 24.64 5.73
CA THR A 455 22.44 24.12 4.50
C THR A 455 21.50 24.26 3.29
N ALA A 456 20.20 23.99 3.44
CA ALA A 456 19.22 24.16 2.36
C ALA A 456 19.02 25.64 1.97
N LEU A 457 19.09 26.55 2.94
CA LEU A 457 19.01 28.01 2.72
C LEU A 457 20.30 28.63 2.16
N ARG A 458 21.36 27.83 1.94
CA ARG A 458 22.69 28.29 1.46
C ARG A 458 23.34 29.35 2.36
N SER A 459 22.86 29.52 3.59
CA SER A 459 23.40 30.49 4.57
C SER A 459 24.79 30.11 5.08
N LEU A 460 25.18 28.84 4.90
CA LEU A 460 26.49 28.29 5.26
C LEU A 460 27.48 28.28 4.09
N GLY A 461 27.09 28.84 2.94
CA GLY A 461 27.84 28.80 1.68
C GLY A 461 27.48 27.59 0.79
N GLU A 462 28.14 27.51 -0.37
CA GLU A 462 28.00 26.42 -1.34
C GLU A 462 29.36 25.76 -1.61
N GLY A 463 29.35 24.49 -2.03
CA GLY A 463 30.55 23.75 -2.42
C GLY A 463 31.66 23.78 -1.36
N GLY A 464 32.84 24.30 -1.75
CA GLY A 464 34.03 24.36 -0.89
C GLY A 464 33.86 25.22 0.37
N ARG A 465 33.04 26.28 0.33
CA ARG A 465 32.77 27.11 1.53
C ARG A 465 31.89 26.40 2.55
N LEU A 466 30.88 25.67 2.07
CA LEU A 466 30.08 24.79 2.93
C LEU A 466 30.96 23.70 3.55
N ALA A 467 31.86 23.10 2.75
CA ALA A 467 32.82 22.12 3.24
C ALA A 467 33.75 22.71 4.33
N ALA A 468 34.20 23.95 4.19
CA ALA A 468 35.02 24.63 5.20
C ALA A 468 34.27 24.85 6.52
N THR A 469 33.03 25.36 6.45
CA THR A 469 32.18 25.56 7.64
C THR A 469 31.91 24.23 8.36
N LEU A 470 31.50 23.19 7.63
CA LEU A 470 31.22 21.88 8.22
C LEU A 470 32.47 21.22 8.81
N THR A 471 33.63 21.38 8.16
CA THR A 471 34.91 20.87 8.68
C THR A 471 35.29 21.58 9.97
N ALA A 472 35.14 22.91 10.01
CA ALA A 472 35.41 23.69 11.21
C ALA A 472 34.50 23.27 12.38
N TRP A 473 33.19 23.14 12.16
CA TRP A 473 32.27 22.71 13.22
C TRP A 473 32.51 21.27 13.65
N SER A 474 32.78 20.36 12.70
CA SER A 474 33.11 18.97 13.00
C SER A 474 34.37 18.86 13.87
N ARG A 475 35.39 19.69 13.58
CA ARG A 475 36.62 19.77 14.40
C ARG A 475 36.32 20.24 15.82
N HIS A 476 35.53 21.31 15.98
CA HIS A 476 35.14 21.80 17.31
C HIS A 476 34.36 20.74 18.10
N LEU A 477 33.40 20.07 17.47
CA LEU A 477 32.65 18.98 18.11
C LEU A 477 33.54 17.78 18.46
N ALA A 478 34.51 17.43 17.61
CA ALA A 478 35.47 16.36 17.90
C ALA A 478 36.36 16.70 19.12
N ILE A 479 36.87 17.93 19.18
CA ILE A 479 37.66 18.41 20.35
C ILE A 479 36.79 18.40 21.61
N ALA A 480 35.56 18.92 21.53
CA ALA A 480 34.62 18.90 22.65
C ALA A 480 34.28 17.47 23.09
N THR A 481 34.18 16.52 22.15
CA THR A 481 33.96 15.09 22.45
C THR A 481 35.15 14.47 23.17
N LEU A 482 36.39 14.80 22.78
CA LEU A 482 37.60 14.36 23.48
C LEU A 482 37.69 14.94 24.89
N ALA A 483 37.37 16.23 25.05
CA ALA A 483 37.30 16.86 26.37
C ALA A 483 36.21 16.20 27.24
N ALA A 484 35.04 15.92 26.67
CA ALA A 484 33.96 15.20 27.33
C ALA A 484 34.35 13.76 27.71
N ALA A 485 35.18 13.10 26.90
CA ALA A 485 35.74 11.78 27.24
C ALA A 485 36.68 11.87 28.45
N ALA A 486 37.57 12.86 28.48
CA ALA A 486 38.48 13.08 29.61
C ALA A 486 37.71 13.40 30.91
N VAL A 487 36.72 14.29 30.83
CA VAL A 487 35.83 14.62 31.95
C VAL A 487 35.02 13.40 32.39
N GLY A 488 34.46 12.64 31.45
CA GLY A 488 33.72 11.41 31.75
C GLY A 488 34.58 10.38 32.46
N LEU A 489 35.85 10.22 32.05
CA LEU A 489 36.79 9.31 32.70
C LEU A 489 37.21 9.80 34.10
N ALA A 490 37.39 11.10 34.29
CA ALA A 490 37.68 11.71 35.59
C ALA A 490 36.51 11.55 36.55
N LEU A 491 35.28 11.76 36.07
CA LEU A 491 34.03 11.66 36.82
C LEU A 491 33.38 10.28 36.74
N ARG A 492 34.12 9.23 36.34
CA ARG A 492 33.54 7.89 36.07
C ARG A 492 32.80 7.30 37.25
N VAL A 493 33.31 7.48 38.47
CA VAL A 493 32.71 6.98 39.72
C VAL A 493 31.43 7.75 40.07
N PRO A 494 31.44 9.10 40.21
CA PRO A 494 30.22 9.84 40.49
C PRO A 494 29.17 9.70 39.38
N LEU A 495 29.57 9.57 38.12
CA LEU A 495 28.63 9.27 37.02
C LEU A 495 28.02 7.88 37.13
N ALA A 496 28.80 6.86 37.51
CA ALA A 496 28.30 5.51 37.74
C ALA A 496 27.27 5.46 38.87
N HIS A 497 27.55 6.17 39.96
CA HIS A 497 26.58 6.35 41.03
C HIS A 497 25.36 7.12 40.53
N LEU A 498 25.52 8.24 39.83
CA LEU A 498 24.38 9.02 39.32
C LEU A 498 23.42 8.19 38.46
N VAL A 499 23.95 7.32 37.59
CA VAL A 499 23.15 6.47 36.69
C VAL A 499 22.63 5.20 37.37
N GLY A 500 23.14 4.82 38.54
CA GLY A 500 22.72 3.60 39.25
C GLY A 500 23.41 2.33 38.76
N VAL A 501 24.67 2.46 38.31
CA VAL A 501 25.50 1.36 37.77
C VAL A 501 26.93 1.41 38.33
N PRO A 502 27.11 1.39 39.66
CA PRO A 502 28.43 1.49 40.29
C PRO A 502 29.40 0.38 39.84
N GLU A 503 28.88 -0.75 39.36
CA GLU A 503 29.67 -1.88 38.85
C GLU A 503 30.29 -1.60 37.47
N HIS A 504 29.85 -0.55 36.78
CA HIS A 504 30.24 -0.26 35.39
C HIS A 504 30.69 1.20 35.19
N PRO A 505 31.75 1.66 35.90
CA PRO A 505 32.17 3.06 35.84
C PRO A 505 32.69 3.49 34.48
N ILE A 506 33.33 2.57 33.72
CA ILE A 506 33.79 2.84 32.36
C ILE A 506 32.61 3.08 31.41
N ALA A 507 31.54 2.30 31.55
CA ALA A 507 30.34 2.47 30.73
C ALA A 507 29.65 3.81 31.03
N ALA A 508 29.57 4.19 32.31
CA ALA A 508 29.02 5.49 32.72
C ALA A 508 29.87 6.67 32.19
N ALA A 509 31.20 6.56 32.26
CA ALA A 509 32.12 7.55 31.68
C ALA A 509 31.92 7.75 30.17
N ALA A 510 31.59 6.67 29.45
CA ALA A 510 31.39 6.71 28.00
C ALA A 510 30.11 7.44 27.56
N ILE A 511 29.17 7.73 28.46
CA ILE A 511 27.91 8.43 28.12
C ILE A 511 28.19 9.82 27.51
N LEU A 512 29.11 10.59 28.11
CA LEU A 512 29.46 11.95 27.66
C LEU A 512 30.06 11.97 26.24
N PRO A 513 31.13 11.21 25.92
CA PRO A 513 31.65 11.16 24.56
C PRO A 513 30.66 10.53 23.57
N THR A 514 29.77 9.63 24.00
CA THR A 514 28.69 9.11 23.14
C THR A 514 27.74 10.24 22.72
N GLY A 515 27.38 11.15 23.65
CA GLY A 515 26.62 12.35 23.34
C GLY A 515 27.33 13.29 22.36
N GLY A 516 28.65 13.50 22.53
CA GLY A 516 29.46 14.29 21.59
C GLY A 516 29.52 13.71 20.18
N LEU A 517 29.72 12.39 20.06
CA LEU A 517 29.67 11.67 18.78
C LEU A 517 28.29 11.74 18.13
N TRP A 518 27.23 11.69 18.93
CA TRP A 518 25.87 11.86 18.44
C TRP A 518 25.65 13.27 17.84
N LEU A 519 26.12 14.33 18.50
CA LEU A 519 26.06 15.71 17.96
C LEU A 519 26.80 15.81 16.61
N LEU A 520 27.98 15.19 16.51
CA LEU A 520 28.76 15.16 15.28
C LEU A 520 28.02 14.46 14.14
N LEU A 521 27.43 13.29 14.43
CA LEU A 521 26.66 12.52 13.46
C LEU A 521 25.39 13.25 13.02
N SER A 522 24.70 13.89 13.96
CA SER A 522 23.54 14.75 13.71
C SER A 522 23.88 15.93 12.78
N LEU A 523 25.01 16.61 13.02
CA LEU A 523 25.48 17.68 12.14
C LEU A 523 25.69 17.17 10.70
N GLN A 524 26.37 16.04 10.55
CA GLN A 524 26.67 15.46 9.23
C GLN A 524 25.40 15.02 8.49
N ARG A 525 24.46 14.36 9.19
CA ARG A 525 23.16 13.98 8.62
C ARG A 525 22.35 15.20 8.21
N GLY A 526 22.34 16.24 9.04
CA GLY A 526 21.65 17.50 8.76
C GLY A 526 22.20 18.15 7.50
N ALA A 527 23.52 18.30 7.40
CA ALA A 527 24.17 18.83 6.21
C ALA A 527 23.82 18.03 4.93
N LEU A 528 23.85 16.69 5.01
CA LEU A 528 23.46 15.82 3.88
C LEU A 528 21.98 15.98 3.50
N GLN A 529 21.08 16.13 4.47
CA GLN A 529 19.66 16.41 4.21
C GLN A 529 19.49 17.76 3.50
N GLY A 530 20.23 18.80 3.92
CA GLY A 530 20.15 20.13 3.33
C GLY A 530 20.66 20.23 1.89
N VAL A 531 21.58 19.35 1.48
CA VAL A 531 22.01 19.20 0.07
C VAL A 531 21.21 18.13 -0.69
N HIS A 532 20.04 17.74 -0.17
CA HIS A 532 19.14 16.74 -0.75
C HIS A 532 19.75 15.33 -0.93
N ALA A 533 20.78 14.98 -0.16
CA ALA A 533 21.44 13.67 -0.17
C ALA A 533 20.82 12.70 0.86
N TYR A 534 19.54 12.38 0.71
CA TYR A 534 18.79 11.54 1.65
C TYR A 534 19.23 10.07 1.72
N ALA A 535 19.76 9.51 0.62
CA ALA A 535 20.18 8.10 0.59
C ALA A 535 21.35 7.80 1.56
N PRO A 536 22.45 8.58 1.58
CA PRO A 536 23.48 8.47 2.62
C PRO A 536 22.94 8.59 4.06
N VAL A 537 21.94 9.43 4.27
CA VAL A 537 21.31 9.61 5.60
C VAL A 537 20.57 8.34 6.00
N GLY A 538 19.72 7.80 5.14
CA GLY A 538 19.02 6.53 5.38
C GLY A 538 19.97 5.36 5.61
N ILE A 539 21.04 5.24 4.81
CA ILE A 539 22.08 4.22 4.99
C ILE A 539 22.75 4.37 6.35
N SER A 540 23.08 5.61 6.76
CA SER A 540 23.74 5.85 8.04
C SER A 540 22.87 5.46 9.24
N LEU A 541 21.54 5.51 9.16
CA LEU A 541 20.65 5.07 10.25
C LEU A 541 20.74 3.55 10.45
N ILE A 542 20.74 2.80 9.34
CA ILE A 542 20.84 1.34 9.36
C ILE A 542 22.24 0.91 9.80
N VAL A 543 23.28 1.53 9.25
CA VAL A 543 24.69 1.26 9.60
C VAL A 543 24.94 1.56 11.07
N GLU A 544 24.41 2.67 11.60
CA GLU A 544 24.49 2.96 13.03
C GLU A 544 23.81 1.87 13.85
N ALA A 545 22.54 1.55 13.58
CA ALA A 545 21.79 0.57 14.37
C ALA A 545 22.44 -0.82 14.35
N PHE A 546 22.87 -1.28 13.17
CA PHE A 546 23.54 -2.56 13.02
C PHE A 546 24.95 -2.54 13.63
N GLY A 547 25.67 -1.43 13.47
CA GLY A 547 26.98 -1.22 14.09
C GLY A 547 26.91 -1.30 15.60
N ARG A 548 25.89 -0.69 16.24
CA ARG A 548 25.68 -0.77 17.70
C ARG A 548 25.50 -2.21 18.16
N LEU A 549 24.71 -2.99 17.42
CA LEU A 549 24.50 -4.41 17.68
C LEU A 549 25.78 -5.23 17.52
N VAL A 550 26.45 -5.13 16.38
CA VAL A 550 27.65 -5.93 16.07
C VAL A 550 28.81 -5.58 17.00
N CYS A 551 29.09 -4.29 17.21
CA CYS A 551 30.16 -3.85 18.09
C CYS A 551 29.88 -4.24 19.55
N GLY A 552 28.64 -4.06 20.01
CA GLY A 552 28.24 -4.47 21.36
C GLY A 552 28.36 -5.98 21.54
N LEU A 553 27.92 -6.77 20.56
CA LEU A 553 27.96 -8.23 20.62
C LEU A 553 29.40 -8.73 20.64
N ALA A 554 30.26 -8.19 19.78
CA ALA A 554 31.68 -8.54 19.74
C ALA A 554 32.36 -8.27 21.10
N LEU A 555 32.09 -7.13 21.72
CA LEU A 555 32.66 -6.79 23.03
C LEU A 555 32.09 -7.66 24.17
N VAL A 556 30.80 -8.00 24.13
CA VAL A 556 30.21 -8.94 25.10
C VAL A 556 30.81 -10.33 24.97
N LEU A 557 30.95 -10.84 23.75
CA LEU A 557 31.57 -12.14 23.48
C LEU A 557 33.06 -12.16 23.86
N ALA A 558 33.73 -11.00 23.83
CA ALA A 558 35.08 -10.82 24.34
C ALA A 558 35.16 -10.68 25.88
N GLY A 559 34.04 -10.84 26.59
CA GLY A 559 33.99 -10.85 28.06
C GLY A 559 33.76 -9.49 28.72
N ALA A 560 33.51 -8.41 27.97
CA ALA A 560 33.31 -7.07 28.54
C ALA A 560 31.90 -6.82 29.14
N GLY A 561 31.01 -7.82 29.08
CA GLY A 561 29.68 -7.78 29.71
C GLY A 561 28.87 -6.51 29.39
N VAL A 562 28.17 -5.96 30.38
CA VAL A 562 27.35 -4.74 30.24
C VAL A 562 28.16 -3.56 29.70
N THR A 563 29.43 -3.43 30.12
CA THR A 563 30.30 -2.35 29.64
C THR A 563 30.58 -2.49 28.15
N GLY A 564 30.85 -3.70 27.66
CA GLY A 564 31.00 -3.99 26.24
C GLY A 564 29.74 -3.69 25.42
N ALA A 565 28.58 -4.12 25.92
CA ALA A 565 27.29 -3.88 25.27
C ALA A 565 27.03 -2.37 25.07
N PHE A 566 27.36 -1.54 26.07
CA PHE A 566 27.22 -0.09 25.96
C PHE A 566 28.30 0.55 25.07
N LEU A 567 29.58 0.18 25.24
CA LEU A 567 30.71 0.72 24.46
C LEU A 567 30.60 0.44 22.95
N GLY A 568 29.84 -0.58 22.56
CA GLY A 568 29.44 -0.78 21.16
C GLY A 568 28.75 0.45 20.54
N THR A 569 28.05 1.26 21.34
CA THR A 569 27.34 2.46 20.88
C THR A 569 28.28 3.59 20.42
N PRO A 570 29.19 4.13 21.26
CA PRO A 570 30.13 5.14 20.80
C PRO A 570 31.03 4.63 19.66
N LEU A 571 31.43 3.35 19.64
CA LEU A 571 32.21 2.78 18.54
C LEU A 571 31.43 2.85 17.20
N ALA A 572 30.17 2.43 17.22
CA ALA A 572 29.30 2.50 16.04
C ALA A 572 29.06 3.93 15.55
N LEU A 573 28.84 4.88 16.47
CA LEU A 573 28.69 6.29 16.14
C LEU A 573 29.95 6.87 15.51
N ALA A 574 31.13 6.56 16.05
CA ALA A 574 32.41 7.00 15.50
C ALA A 574 32.65 6.45 14.09
N LEU A 575 32.46 5.14 13.87
CA LEU A 575 32.60 4.52 12.55
C LEU A 575 31.63 5.10 11.53
N THR A 576 30.36 5.30 11.92
CA THR A 576 29.35 5.91 11.05
C THR A 576 29.70 7.36 10.71
N SER A 577 30.20 8.11 11.70
CA SER A 577 30.60 9.51 11.51
C SER A 577 31.82 9.65 10.58
N ILE A 578 32.80 8.76 10.68
CA ILE A 578 33.94 8.69 9.74
C ILE A 578 33.42 8.41 8.32
N GLY A 579 32.52 7.43 8.17
CA GLY A 579 31.91 7.11 6.88
C GLY A 579 31.18 8.31 6.26
N LEU A 580 30.37 9.03 7.05
CA LEU A 580 29.67 10.22 6.59
C LEU A 580 30.61 11.38 6.26
N ALA A 581 31.70 11.56 7.00
CA ALA A 581 32.72 12.56 6.69
C ALA A 581 33.36 12.32 5.31
N VAL A 582 33.63 11.05 4.96
CA VAL A 582 34.11 10.68 3.61
C VAL A 582 33.07 11.00 2.54
N VAL A 583 31.80 10.68 2.78
CA VAL A 583 30.71 10.99 1.83
C VAL A 583 30.55 12.50 1.62
N LEU A 584 30.58 13.28 2.70
CA LEU A 584 30.51 14.74 2.64
C LEU A 584 31.68 15.33 1.86
N ARG A 585 32.91 14.88 2.13
CA ARG A 585 34.12 15.33 1.41
C ARG A 585 34.07 15.00 -0.08
N ARG A 586 33.57 13.82 -0.46
CA ARG A 586 33.41 13.43 -1.87
C ARG A 586 32.35 14.29 -2.58
N ARG A 587 31.33 14.76 -1.87
CA ARG A 587 30.22 15.53 -2.47
C ARG A 587 30.48 17.03 -2.53
N LEU A 588 31.07 17.60 -1.48
CA LEU A 588 31.26 19.04 -1.35
C LEU A 588 32.63 19.51 -1.84
N GLY A 589 33.55 18.60 -2.12
CA GLY A 589 34.92 18.91 -2.55
C GLY A 589 35.84 19.28 -1.39
N ARG A 590 36.94 19.97 -1.70
CA ARG A 590 37.90 20.45 -0.70
C ARG A 590 37.40 21.74 -0.04
N PRO A 591 37.66 21.95 1.27
CA PRO A 591 37.38 23.22 1.94
C PRO A 591 38.06 24.40 1.23
N GLU A 592 37.31 25.45 0.95
CA GLU A 592 37.82 26.72 0.40
C GLU A 592 37.74 27.83 1.46
N GLY A 593 38.87 28.47 1.76
CA GLY A 593 38.97 29.53 2.79
C GLY A 593 39.25 29.00 4.20
N ARG A 594 39.68 29.90 5.11
CA ARG A 594 40.05 29.58 6.51
C ARG A 594 38.96 29.85 7.55
N GLU A 595 37.91 30.62 7.23
CA GLU A 595 36.90 31.07 8.19
C GLU A 595 35.51 30.49 7.93
N ALA A 596 34.82 30.09 9.00
CA ALA A 596 33.43 29.63 8.94
C ALA A 596 32.50 30.83 8.76
N SER A 597 31.53 30.73 7.84
CA SER A 597 30.60 31.83 7.55
C SER A 597 29.64 32.15 8.72
N ARG A 598 29.42 31.19 9.62
CA ARG A 598 28.64 31.34 10.87
C ARG A 598 29.19 30.48 12.00
N SER A 599 28.96 30.90 13.24
CA SER A 599 29.33 30.12 14.43
C SER A 599 28.31 29.00 14.73
N LEU A 600 28.79 27.86 15.26
CA LEU A 600 27.90 26.79 15.73
C LEU A 600 26.98 27.26 16.86
N GLY A 601 27.47 28.15 17.73
CA GLY A 601 26.71 28.71 18.84
C GLY A 601 25.53 29.61 18.41
N SER A 602 25.62 30.28 17.25
CA SER A 602 24.46 31.01 16.70
C SER A 602 23.33 30.10 16.22
N LEU A 603 23.64 28.88 15.74
CA LEU A 603 22.61 27.92 15.33
C LEU A 603 21.81 27.41 16.53
N LEU A 604 22.51 27.02 17.59
CA LEU A 604 21.88 26.46 18.78
C LEU A 604 20.98 27.49 19.48
N ARG A 605 21.38 28.77 19.48
CA ARG A 605 20.55 29.88 19.99
C ARG A 605 19.24 30.05 19.23
N GLY A 606 19.17 29.71 17.94
CA GLY A 606 17.93 29.78 17.16
C GLY A 606 16.95 28.62 17.39
N ALA A 607 17.43 27.50 17.95
CA ALA A 607 16.66 26.26 18.13
C ALA A 607 16.39 25.91 19.61
N TRP A 608 16.65 26.83 20.54
CA TRP A 608 16.63 26.56 21.99
C TRP A 608 15.29 26.00 22.49
N ALA A 609 14.15 26.48 21.97
CA ALA A 609 12.83 26.04 22.43
C ALA A 609 12.48 24.61 21.97
N PRO A 610 12.65 24.23 20.69
CA PRO A 610 12.57 22.82 20.29
C PRO A 610 13.53 21.90 21.05
N VAL A 611 14.79 22.34 21.25
CA VAL A 611 15.80 21.58 22.02
C VAL A 611 15.29 21.33 23.43
N GLY A 612 14.92 22.39 24.15
CA GLY A 612 14.45 22.31 25.53
C GLY A 612 13.20 21.45 25.66
N GLY A 613 12.24 21.62 24.75
CA GLY A 613 10.99 20.87 24.76
C GLY A 613 11.18 19.37 24.58
N LEU A 614 11.95 19.00 23.57
CA LEU A 614 12.27 17.61 23.32
C LEU A 614 13.13 17.02 24.45
N ALA A 615 13.98 17.83 25.10
CA ALA A 615 14.89 17.35 26.15
C ALA A 615 14.11 17.02 27.41
N LEU A 616 13.14 17.87 27.75
CA LEU A 616 12.19 17.61 28.81
C LEU A 616 11.36 16.36 28.51
N LEU A 617 10.83 16.20 27.29
CA LEU A 617 10.11 14.98 26.90
C LEU A 617 10.98 13.72 26.98
N ALA A 618 12.25 13.79 26.57
CA ALA A 618 13.17 12.65 26.66
C ALA A 618 13.55 12.32 28.10
N LEU A 619 13.63 13.32 28.98
CA LEU A 619 13.80 13.14 30.42
C LEU A 619 12.57 12.42 31.02
N LEU A 620 11.37 12.96 30.79
CA LEU A 620 10.10 12.35 31.20
C LEU A 620 9.92 10.92 30.65
N GLN A 621 10.47 10.64 29.46
CA GLN A 621 10.39 9.31 28.84
C GLN A 621 11.30 8.28 29.52
N ASN A 622 12.41 8.67 30.13
CA ASN A 622 13.49 7.73 30.48
C ASN A 622 13.95 7.81 31.94
N VAL A 623 13.52 8.81 32.71
CA VAL A 623 13.98 8.99 34.09
C VAL A 623 13.45 7.92 35.03
N ASP A 624 12.25 7.39 34.76
CA ASP A 624 11.62 6.29 35.47
C ASP A 624 12.53 5.04 35.55
N VAL A 625 13.11 4.64 34.41
CA VAL A 625 14.02 3.49 34.33
C VAL A 625 15.28 3.71 35.16
N ILE A 626 15.81 4.94 35.19
CA ILE A 626 17.01 5.29 35.96
C ILE A 626 16.71 5.28 37.46
N VAL A 627 15.59 5.88 37.88
CA VAL A 627 15.21 5.96 39.30
C VAL A 627 14.83 4.58 39.85
N VAL A 628 14.13 3.75 39.08
CA VAL A 628 13.80 2.37 39.50
C VAL A 628 15.07 1.52 39.63
N ARG A 629 16.08 1.71 38.76
CA ARG A 629 17.38 1.04 38.90
C ARG A 629 18.05 1.37 40.23
N HIS A 630 17.99 2.64 40.64
CA HIS A 630 18.53 3.11 41.92
C HIS A 630 17.85 2.51 43.15
N GLN A 631 16.52 2.42 43.12
CA GLN A 631 15.77 2.07 44.33
C GLN A 631 15.45 0.59 44.51
N VAL A 632 15.26 -0.14 43.41
CA VAL A 632 14.78 -1.53 43.49
C VAL A 632 15.91 -2.52 43.24
N GLY A 633 16.92 -2.15 42.44
CA GLY A 633 18.08 -3.01 42.14
C GLY A 633 17.73 -4.37 41.49
N GLY A 634 18.76 -5.13 41.13
CA GLY A 634 18.65 -6.54 40.70
C GLY A 634 17.68 -6.83 39.53
N ASP A 635 17.10 -8.03 39.56
CA ASP A 635 16.26 -8.59 38.48
C ASP A 635 14.94 -7.83 38.26
N ARG A 636 14.44 -7.18 39.31
CA ARG A 636 13.20 -6.37 39.26
C ARG A 636 13.39 -5.09 38.44
N ALA A 637 14.55 -4.45 38.55
CA ALA A 637 14.89 -3.29 37.73
C ALA A 637 15.01 -3.68 36.24
N GLY A 638 15.60 -4.83 35.94
CA GLY A 638 15.65 -5.39 34.58
C GLY A 638 14.27 -5.67 33.99
N SER A 639 13.39 -6.29 34.77
CA SER A 639 12.00 -6.55 34.39
C SER A 639 11.22 -5.26 34.11
N TYR A 640 11.37 -4.24 34.97
CA TYR A 640 10.73 -2.94 34.77
C TYR A 640 11.23 -2.26 33.49
N ALA A 641 12.54 -2.27 33.25
CA ALA A 641 13.13 -1.71 32.04
C ALA A 641 12.59 -2.37 30.77
N ALA A 642 12.45 -3.71 30.75
CA ALA A 642 11.85 -4.43 29.63
C ALA A 642 10.39 -4.03 29.39
N ALA A 643 9.58 -3.92 30.44
CA ALA A 643 8.19 -3.47 30.35
C ALA A 643 8.10 -2.00 29.85
N ALA A 644 8.98 -1.11 30.32
CA ALA A 644 9.04 0.28 29.88
C ALA A 644 9.41 0.40 28.39
N VAL A 645 10.36 -0.41 27.91
CA VAL A 645 10.72 -0.44 26.48
C VAL A 645 9.54 -0.91 25.62
N ALA A 646 8.81 -1.95 26.04
CA ALA A 646 7.61 -2.41 25.33
C ALA A 646 6.53 -1.31 25.29
N ALA A 647 6.31 -0.61 26.41
CA ALA A 647 5.35 0.48 26.49
C ALA A 647 5.70 1.68 25.58
N LYS A 648 7.00 1.95 25.36
CA LYS A 648 7.50 3.04 24.49
C LYS A 648 7.19 2.85 23.01
N ALA A 649 6.74 1.67 22.58
CA ALA A 649 6.37 1.41 21.18
C ALA A 649 5.33 2.42 20.64
N VAL A 650 4.38 2.84 21.47
CA VAL A 650 3.35 3.83 21.11
C VAL A 650 3.97 5.22 20.85
N VAL A 651 5.02 5.59 21.57
CA VAL A 651 5.74 6.86 21.37
C VAL A 651 6.42 6.90 20.01
N TRP A 652 6.97 5.77 19.53
CA TRP A 652 7.58 5.72 18.19
C TRP A 652 6.56 5.95 17.07
N VAL A 653 5.32 5.48 17.25
CA VAL A 653 4.21 5.76 16.33
C VAL A 653 3.92 7.27 16.31
N ALA A 654 3.87 7.91 17.48
CA ALA A 654 3.66 9.35 17.57
C ALA A 654 4.79 10.17 16.94
N ILE A 655 6.06 9.74 17.08
CA ILE A 655 7.19 10.34 16.36
C ILE A 655 6.97 10.26 14.84
N GLY A 656 6.50 9.11 14.32
CA GLY A 656 6.14 8.97 12.92
C GLY A 656 5.01 9.92 12.47
N ILE A 657 3.96 10.05 13.28
CA ILE A 657 2.84 10.97 13.02
C ILE A 657 3.31 12.44 13.02
N ALA A 658 4.22 12.80 13.93
CA ALA A 658 4.74 14.17 14.04
C ALA A 658 5.47 14.65 12.78
N LEU A 659 6.11 13.75 12.02
CA LEU A 659 6.76 14.08 10.76
C LEU A 659 5.79 14.70 9.73
N HIS A 660 4.50 14.35 9.80
CA HIS A 660 3.47 14.95 8.97
C HIS A 660 2.77 16.13 9.67
N LEU A 661 2.51 16.02 10.97
CA LEU A 661 1.79 17.04 11.73
C LEU A 661 2.52 18.37 11.74
N LEU A 662 3.83 18.38 12.00
CA LEU A 662 4.60 19.62 12.16
C LEU A 662 4.58 20.46 10.86
N PRO A 663 4.97 19.93 9.69
CA PRO A 663 4.92 20.69 8.43
C PRO A 663 3.52 21.14 8.03
N GLU A 664 2.50 20.30 8.23
CA GLU A 664 1.12 20.61 7.83
C GLU A 664 0.49 21.68 8.74
N ALA A 665 0.75 21.63 10.05
CA ALA A 665 0.31 22.67 10.98
C ALA A 665 0.99 24.02 10.68
N THR A 666 2.30 24.04 10.40
CA THR A 666 3.02 25.26 10.00
C THR A 666 2.46 25.82 8.69
N ARG A 667 2.21 24.98 7.68
CA ARG A 667 1.64 25.40 6.38
C ARG A 667 0.27 26.07 6.55
N ARG A 668 -0.63 25.45 7.32
CA ARG A 668 -1.98 26.00 7.56
C ARG A 668 -1.94 27.31 8.33
N ALA A 669 -1.10 27.38 9.37
CA ALA A 669 -0.90 28.60 10.13
C ALA A 669 -0.35 29.74 9.27
N ALA A 670 0.62 29.46 8.40
CA ALA A 670 1.16 30.43 7.45
C ALA A 670 0.13 30.90 6.41
N ALA A 671 -0.85 30.05 6.06
CA ALA A 671 -1.95 30.37 5.17
C ALA A 671 -3.17 31.01 5.88
N GLY A 672 -3.08 31.32 7.18
CA GLY A 672 -4.19 31.89 7.96
C GLY A 672 -5.35 30.91 8.24
N LEU A 673 -5.17 29.62 7.99
CA LEU A 673 -6.18 28.57 8.23
C LEU A 673 -6.07 27.97 9.63
N ASP A 674 -7.19 27.46 10.19
CA ASP A 674 -7.20 26.78 11.49
C ASP A 674 -6.32 25.50 11.44
N PRO A 675 -5.22 25.43 12.21
CA PRO A 675 -4.33 24.28 12.22
C PRO A 675 -4.78 23.19 13.20
N LEU A 676 -5.75 23.46 14.09
CA LEU A 676 -6.24 22.50 15.10
C LEU A 676 -6.78 21.17 14.53
N PRO A 677 -7.47 21.13 13.36
CA PRO A 677 -7.90 19.87 12.75
C PRO A 677 -6.74 18.90 12.48
N VAL A 678 -5.53 19.41 12.25
CA VAL A 678 -4.32 18.59 12.04
C VAL A 678 -3.96 17.86 13.33
N LEU A 679 -3.92 18.58 14.46
CA LEU A 679 -3.68 17.98 15.77
C LEU A 679 -4.78 16.96 16.14
N ARG A 680 -6.06 17.28 15.91
CA ARG A 680 -7.17 16.35 16.19
C ARG A 680 -7.06 15.05 15.40
N ARG A 681 -6.68 15.13 14.12
CA ARG A 681 -6.47 13.93 13.29
C ARG A 681 -5.27 13.12 13.78
N ALA A 682 -4.16 13.78 14.12
CA ALA A 682 -2.99 13.11 14.65
C ALA A 682 -3.27 12.38 15.97
N LEU A 683 -3.98 13.03 16.90
CA LEU A 683 -4.44 12.40 18.13
C LEU A 683 -5.43 11.25 17.85
N GLY A 684 -6.34 11.40 16.88
CA GLY A 684 -7.24 10.33 16.47
C GLY A 684 -6.51 9.10 15.92
N VAL A 685 -5.50 9.29 15.07
CA VAL A 685 -4.65 8.20 14.57
C VAL A 685 -3.88 7.55 15.71
N LEU A 686 -3.32 8.34 16.62
CA LEU A 686 -2.65 7.81 17.81
C LEU A 686 -3.59 6.94 18.65
N THR A 687 -4.83 7.37 18.89
CA THR A 687 -5.84 6.59 19.62
C THR A 687 -6.18 5.26 18.93
N VAL A 688 -6.34 5.27 17.60
CA VAL A 688 -6.61 4.05 16.81
C VAL A 688 -5.48 3.03 16.93
N VAL A 689 -4.23 3.48 17.11
CA VAL A 689 -3.07 2.58 17.30
C VAL A 689 -2.87 2.19 18.76
N ALA A 690 -3.04 3.13 19.69
CA ALA A 690 -2.77 2.93 21.10
C ALA A 690 -3.81 2.03 21.79
N LEU A 691 -5.10 2.16 21.45
CA LEU A 691 -6.16 1.36 22.09
C LEU A 691 -5.99 -0.15 21.86
N PRO A 692 -5.75 -0.65 20.62
CA PRO A 692 -5.42 -2.06 20.42
C PRO A 692 -4.15 -2.49 21.14
N ALA A 693 -3.10 -1.65 21.17
CA ALA A 693 -1.87 -1.97 21.88
C ALA A 693 -2.10 -2.13 23.39
N LEU A 694 -2.88 -1.24 24.02
CA LEU A 694 -3.26 -1.32 25.42
C LEU A 694 -4.14 -2.55 25.71
N ALA A 695 -5.08 -2.87 24.81
CA ALA A 695 -5.90 -4.07 24.93
C ALA A 695 -5.04 -5.35 24.88
N VAL A 696 -4.05 -5.38 23.99
CA VAL A 696 -3.07 -6.48 23.92
C VAL A 696 -2.24 -6.55 25.20
N PHE A 697 -1.75 -5.42 25.72
CA PHE A 697 -1.04 -5.36 26.99
C PHE A 697 -1.91 -5.86 28.17
N ALA A 698 -3.21 -5.60 28.15
CA ALA A 698 -4.13 -6.03 29.19
C ALA A 698 -4.52 -7.51 29.10
N ALA A 699 -4.71 -8.02 27.87
CA ALA A 699 -5.16 -9.40 27.65
C ALA A 699 -4.10 -10.44 28.03
N ALA A 700 -2.82 -10.18 27.75
CA ALA A 700 -1.76 -11.17 27.95
C ALA A 700 -0.38 -10.57 28.30
N PRO A 701 -0.25 -9.76 29.37
CA PRO A 701 0.99 -9.04 29.66
C PRO A 701 2.18 -9.96 29.91
N ARG A 702 1.97 -11.09 30.62
CA ARG A 702 3.04 -12.07 30.89
C ARG A 702 3.51 -12.77 29.62
N LEU A 703 2.60 -13.14 28.72
CA LEU A 703 2.91 -13.79 27.45
C LEU A 703 3.72 -12.88 26.54
N LEU A 704 3.35 -11.60 26.47
CA LEU A 704 4.06 -10.62 25.64
C LEU A 704 5.51 -10.44 26.12
N ILE A 705 5.70 -10.25 27.43
CA ILE A 705 7.04 -10.08 27.99
C ILE A 705 7.86 -11.37 27.85
N SER A 706 7.26 -12.54 28.08
CA SER A 706 7.99 -13.81 27.98
C SER A 706 8.41 -14.13 26.54
N LEU A 707 7.56 -13.88 25.56
CA LEU A 707 7.88 -14.06 24.15
C LEU A 707 8.95 -13.07 23.66
N ALA A 708 8.87 -11.82 24.09
CA ALA A 708 9.77 -10.76 23.63
C ALA A 708 11.14 -10.80 24.34
N PHE A 709 11.15 -10.89 25.67
CA PHE A 709 12.35 -10.68 26.48
C PHE A 709 12.80 -11.92 27.26
N GLY A 710 11.89 -12.85 27.53
CA GLY A 710 12.15 -14.08 28.29
C GLY A 710 11.32 -14.18 29.57
N SER A 711 11.18 -15.40 30.12
CA SER A 711 10.38 -15.65 31.32
C SER A 711 10.90 -14.93 32.57
N GLU A 712 12.22 -14.69 32.66
CA GLU A 712 12.85 -13.99 33.79
C GLU A 712 12.37 -12.52 33.94
N PHE A 713 11.89 -11.89 32.88
CA PHE A 713 11.45 -10.48 32.90
C PHE A 713 9.99 -10.28 33.31
N THR A 714 9.25 -11.35 33.61
CA THR A 714 7.79 -11.30 33.84
C THR A 714 7.37 -10.67 35.16
N SER A 715 8.31 -10.36 36.07
CA SER A 715 8.01 -9.76 37.38
C SER A 715 7.38 -8.36 37.27
N ALA A 716 7.58 -7.65 36.16
CA ALA A 716 6.99 -6.35 35.88
C ALA A 716 5.75 -6.41 34.96
N ALA A 717 5.22 -7.60 34.65
CA ALA A 717 4.08 -7.75 33.74
C ALA A 717 2.84 -6.96 34.19
N GLY A 718 2.60 -6.86 35.50
CA GLY A 718 1.49 -6.06 36.05
C GLY A 718 1.63 -4.54 35.80
N ALA A 719 2.86 -4.05 35.57
CA ALA A 719 3.11 -2.64 35.28
C ALA A 719 2.95 -2.30 33.78
N LEU A 720 2.94 -3.29 32.89
CA LEU A 720 2.99 -3.09 31.43
C LEU A 720 1.82 -2.24 30.90
N VAL A 721 0.58 -2.53 31.34
CA VAL A 721 -0.62 -1.79 30.91
C VAL A 721 -0.55 -0.34 31.39
N VAL A 722 -0.15 -0.14 32.65
CA VAL A 722 -0.06 1.18 33.28
C VAL A 722 1.03 2.03 32.61
N LEU A 723 2.20 1.43 32.35
CA LEU A 723 3.27 2.08 31.57
C LEU A 723 2.83 2.36 30.13
N GLY A 724 2.11 1.44 29.49
CA GLY A 724 1.55 1.65 28.16
C GLY A 724 0.63 2.87 28.12
N ALA A 725 -0.25 3.02 29.12
CA ALA A 725 -1.12 4.17 29.25
C ALA A 725 -0.31 5.46 29.49
N ALA A 726 0.71 5.41 30.35
CA ALA A 726 1.58 6.55 30.63
C ALA A 726 2.32 7.02 29.37
N MET A 727 2.90 6.09 28.60
CA MET A 727 3.60 6.37 27.35
C MET A 727 2.65 6.84 26.24
N THR A 728 1.38 6.43 26.27
CA THR A 728 0.34 6.97 25.39
C THR A 728 0.05 8.43 25.71
N LEU A 729 -0.03 8.81 26.99
CA LEU A 729 -0.23 10.20 27.40
C LEU A 729 1.00 11.06 27.06
N LEU A 730 2.20 10.53 27.28
CA LEU A 730 3.45 11.19 26.85
C LEU A 730 3.48 11.37 25.32
N ALA A 731 3.00 10.39 24.54
CA ALA A 731 2.86 10.51 23.09
C ALA A 731 1.86 11.60 22.68
N CYS A 732 0.75 11.75 23.39
CA CYS A 732 -0.18 12.88 23.23
C CYS A 732 0.50 14.23 23.54
N ALA A 733 1.25 14.31 24.64
CA ALA A 733 2.02 15.50 25.01
C ALA A 733 3.04 15.84 23.91
N TYR A 734 3.78 14.85 23.41
CA TYR A 734 4.74 14.99 22.31
C TYR A 734 4.08 15.57 21.04
N LEU A 735 2.96 15.01 20.56
CA LEU A 735 2.25 15.53 19.38
C LEU A 735 1.75 16.97 19.59
N THR A 736 1.32 17.29 20.81
CA THR A 736 0.86 18.63 21.16
C THR A 736 2.01 19.63 21.22
N VAL A 737 3.18 19.24 21.74
CA VAL A 737 4.41 20.05 21.71
C VAL A 737 4.83 20.31 20.27
N GLN A 738 4.81 19.28 19.41
CA GLN A 738 5.12 19.45 17.98
C GLN A 738 4.16 20.45 17.31
N TYR A 739 2.86 20.39 17.65
CA TYR A 739 1.89 21.38 17.20
C TYR A 739 2.20 22.79 17.71
N MET A 740 2.52 22.96 18.99
CA MET A 740 2.87 24.27 19.55
C MET A 740 4.17 24.84 18.97
N LEU A 741 5.15 23.98 18.70
CA LEU A 741 6.37 24.34 17.98
C LEU A 741 6.07 24.78 16.54
N ALA A 742 5.13 24.12 15.85
CA ALA A 742 4.65 24.52 14.53
C ALA A 742 4.12 25.97 14.51
N LEU A 743 3.58 26.41 15.65
CA LEU A 743 3.02 27.74 15.89
C LEU A 743 4.01 28.73 16.55
N GLY A 744 5.28 28.33 16.72
CA GLY A 744 6.32 29.18 17.34
C GLY A 744 6.09 29.50 18.82
N ARG A 745 5.32 28.68 19.55
CA ARG A 745 5.00 28.91 20.97
C ARG A 745 5.95 28.12 21.88
N THR A 746 6.28 28.70 23.03
CA THR A 746 7.25 28.11 23.98
C THR A 746 6.67 27.88 25.38
N SER A 747 5.40 28.24 25.61
CA SER A 747 4.76 28.16 26.93
C SER A 747 4.68 26.74 27.51
N PHE A 748 4.72 25.71 26.67
CA PHE A 748 4.75 24.32 27.11
C PHE A 748 6.01 23.97 27.91
N LEU A 749 7.12 24.72 27.74
CA LEU A 749 8.38 24.47 28.44
C LEU A 749 8.22 24.55 29.96
N TRP A 750 7.38 25.47 30.45
CA TRP A 750 7.10 25.60 31.88
C TRP A 750 6.36 24.38 32.43
N VAL A 751 5.33 23.92 31.73
CA VAL A 751 4.55 22.74 32.13
C VAL A 751 5.45 21.51 32.19
N LEU A 752 6.20 21.24 31.11
CA LEU A 752 7.09 20.09 31.06
C LEU A 752 8.25 20.21 32.05
N GLY A 753 8.79 21.41 32.25
CA GLY A 753 9.88 21.67 33.18
C GLY A 753 9.49 21.36 34.62
N VAL A 754 8.31 21.80 35.05
CA VAL A 754 7.78 21.51 36.39
C VAL A 754 7.61 20.00 36.58
N VAL A 755 6.98 19.31 35.63
CA VAL A 755 6.78 17.85 35.73
C VAL A 755 8.13 17.11 35.73
N ALA A 756 9.08 17.54 34.91
CA ALA A 756 10.39 16.90 34.79
C ALA A 756 11.28 17.07 36.04
N VAL A 757 11.06 18.12 36.84
CA VAL A 757 11.72 18.29 38.15
C VAL A 757 11.00 17.49 39.25
N ILE A 758 9.67 17.45 39.21
CA ILE A 758 8.86 16.73 40.21
C ILE A 758 8.99 15.21 40.07
N GLU A 759 9.04 14.69 38.83
CA GLU A 759 9.02 13.26 38.56
C GLU A 759 10.15 12.48 39.25
N PRO A 760 11.44 12.85 39.12
CA PRO A 760 12.52 12.15 39.80
C PRO A 760 12.39 12.22 41.31
N PHE A 761 11.97 13.37 41.84
CA PHE A 761 11.78 13.59 43.28
C PHE A 761 10.69 12.68 43.86
N LEU A 762 9.50 12.66 43.24
CA LEU A 762 8.40 11.80 43.67
C LEU A 762 8.70 10.33 43.49
N LEU A 763 9.40 9.95 42.42
CA LEU A 763 9.82 8.57 42.25
C LEU A 763 10.79 8.18 43.37
N SER A 764 11.69 9.09 43.79
CA SER A 764 12.71 8.86 44.83
C SER A 764 12.21 8.87 46.29
N SER A 765 10.98 9.29 46.56
CA SER A 765 10.51 9.58 47.93
C SER A 765 9.98 8.37 48.70
N GLY A 766 9.94 7.16 48.12
CA GLY A 766 9.43 5.98 48.81
C GLY A 766 9.72 4.66 48.13
N THR A 767 9.66 3.56 48.88
CA THR A 767 9.81 2.21 48.35
C THR A 767 8.49 1.72 47.75
N PHE A 768 8.35 1.84 46.44
CA PHE A 768 7.13 1.46 45.72
C PHE A 768 7.18 0.04 45.15
N SER A 769 6.00 -0.56 44.95
CA SER A 769 5.87 -1.72 44.05
C SER A 769 6.10 -1.28 42.59
N LEU A 770 6.48 -2.20 41.69
CA LEU A 770 6.69 -1.87 40.26
C LEU A 770 5.43 -1.28 39.60
N VAL A 771 4.24 -1.73 40.01
CA VAL A 771 2.96 -1.19 39.53
C VAL A 771 2.72 0.21 40.08
N SER A 772 3.09 0.46 41.35
CA SER A 772 2.98 1.77 41.99
C SER A 772 3.92 2.80 41.35
N TYR A 773 5.16 2.40 40.99
CA TYR A 773 6.05 3.23 40.17
C TYR A 773 5.39 3.61 38.83
N ALA A 774 4.86 2.62 38.11
CA ALA A 774 4.16 2.86 36.85
C ALA A 774 2.93 3.78 37.01
N ALA A 775 2.18 3.65 38.11
CA ALA A 775 1.02 4.49 38.40
C ALA A 775 1.42 5.95 38.69
N LEU A 776 2.53 6.18 39.38
CA LEU A 776 3.07 7.52 39.60
C LEU A 776 3.51 8.16 38.29
N VAL A 777 4.22 7.42 37.43
CA VAL A 777 4.58 7.86 36.08
C VAL A 777 3.32 8.20 35.28
N LEU A 778 2.30 7.34 35.30
CA LEU A 778 1.02 7.60 34.63
C LEU A 778 0.36 8.91 35.09
N ALA A 779 0.32 9.17 36.40
CA ALA A 779 -0.27 10.39 36.95
C ALA A 779 0.49 11.65 36.47
N LEU A 780 1.82 11.60 36.46
CA LEU A 780 2.67 12.69 36.01
C LEU A 780 2.57 12.94 34.51
N GLN A 781 2.57 11.88 33.69
CA GLN A 781 2.36 12.00 32.25
C GLN A 781 0.95 12.49 31.89
N CYS A 782 -0.06 12.14 32.71
CA CYS A 782 -1.41 12.70 32.59
C CYS A 782 -1.41 14.21 32.84
N ALA A 783 -0.77 14.67 33.92
CA ALA A 783 -0.64 16.08 34.23
C ALA A 783 0.07 16.86 33.12
N ALA A 784 1.19 16.33 32.61
CA ALA A 784 1.92 16.92 31.48
C ALA A 784 1.05 17.01 30.22
N ALA A 785 0.38 15.92 29.83
CA ALA A 785 -0.46 15.87 28.64
C ALA A 785 -1.65 16.84 28.72
N LEU A 786 -2.36 16.86 29.84
CA LEU A 786 -3.49 17.76 30.07
C LEU A 786 -3.03 19.22 30.10
N GLY A 787 -1.91 19.52 30.76
CA GLY A 787 -1.36 20.87 30.85
C GLY A 787 -0.96 21.44 29.48
N VAL A 788 -0.22 20.66 28.68
CA VAL A 788 0.20 21.09 27.33
C VAL A 788 -1.02 21.18 26.39
N LEU A 789 -1.97 20.25 26.48
CA LEU A 789 -3.19 20.30 25.67
C LEU A 789 -4.08 21.50 26.00
N ALA A 790 -4.22 21.83 27.29
CA ALA A 790 -4.95 23.02 27.72
C ALA A 790 -4.30 24.31 27.18
N LEU A 791 -2.97 24.41 27.21
CA LEU A 791 -2.25 25.52 26.59
C LEU A 791 -2.51 25.59 25.08
N ALA A 792 -2.43 24.46 24.38
CA ALA A 792 -2.67 24.40 22.94
C ALA A 792 -4.10 24.85 22.55
N LEU A 793 -5.11 24.52 23.37
CA LEU A 793 -6.50 24.88 23.13
C LEU A 793 -6.81 26.35 23.50
N ARG A 794 -6.22 26.89 24.58
CA ARG A 794 -6.40 28.30 24.99
C ARG A 794 -5.95 29.30 23.93
N LEU A 795 -4.96 28.94 23.12
CA LEU A 795 -4.48 29.76 22.01
C LEU A 795 -5.57 30.09 20.97
N ARG A 796 -6.60 29.24 20.83
CA ARG A 796 -7.73 29.47 19.92
C ARG A 796 -8.72 30.51 20.45
N ALA A 797 -8.86 30.61 21.77
CA ALA A 797 -9.79 31.55 22.40
C ALA A 797 -9.29 33.01 22.25
N GLY A 798 -7.98 33.24 22.41
CA GLY A 798 -7.39 34.58 22.23
C GLY A 798 -7.47 35.12 20.80
N ALA A 799 -7.28 34.26 19.79
CA ALA A 799 -7.37 34.66 18.38
C ALA A 799 -8.82 35.02 17.95
N ARG A 800 -9.84 34.38 18.54
CA ARG A 800 -11.26 34.72 18.27
C ARG A 800 -11.72 36.00 18.96
N LEU A 801 -11.11 36.37 20.08
CA LEU A 801 -11.42 37.61 20.80
C LEU A 801 -10.83 38.84 20.10
N ALA A 802 -9.62 38.73 19.52
CA ALA A 802 -9.00 39.82 18.77
C ALA A 802 -9.74 40.16 17.46
N VAL A 803 -10.37 39.18 16.80
CA VAL A 803 -11.17 39.36 15.57
C VAL A 803 -12.59 39.88 15.84
N ARG A 804 -13.05 39.86 17.10
CA ARG A 804 -14.36 40.42 17.50
C ARG A 804 -14.26 41.83 18.09
N ALA A 805 -13.04 42.33 18.33
CA ALA A 805 -12.77 43.62 18.96
C ALA A 805 -12.15 44.66 18.02
N GLY A 806 -11.92 44.31 16.75
CA GLY A 806 -11.63 45.22 15.65
C GLY A 806 -12.62 44.96 14.53
#